data_AF-A0A6J3GP01-F1
#
_entry.id   AF-A0A6J3GP01-F1
#
_cell.length_a   1.000
_cell.length_b   1.000
_cell.length_c   1.000
_cell.angle_alpha   90.00
_cell.angle_beta   90.00
_cell.angle_gamma   90.00
#
_symmetry.space_group_name_H-M   'P 1'
#
loop_
_entity.id
_entity.type
_entity.pdbx_description
1 polymer ?
#
loop_
_entity_poly.entity_id
_entity_poly.type
_entity_poly.pdbx_seq_one_letter_code
_entity_poly.pdbx_strand_id
1 'polypeptide(L)'
;MKILILGIFLFLYSTPAWAKEKHYYIGIIETAWNYASDHGEKKLISVDTEHSSIYLQNGPDRIGKVYKKAIYLQYTDETFRTTIEKPLWLGFLGPIIKTETGDKVYVHLKNLASRPYTFHSHGITYYKEHEGAIYPDNTTGFQRADDKVFPGEQYTYMLLATEEQSPGEGDGNCVTRIYHSHIDAPKDIASGLIGPLIICKKDSLDKEKEKNIDQEFVVMFSVVDENLSWYLEDNIKTYCLEPEKVDKDNEDFQESNRMYSVNGYTFGSLPGLSMCVEDRVKWYLFGMGNEVDVHAAFFHGQALTNKNYHIDTINLFPATLFDAFMVAQNPGEWMLSCQNLNHLKAGLQAFFQVQECNKSSSKDNTHGNHVRHYYIAAEEIIWNYAPSGIDIFTKENLTAPESDSKVFFEQGPTRIGGSYKKLVYREYTDASFTNRKVRGPEEEHLGILGPVIWAEVGDTIRVTFHNKGEYPLSIEPIGVRFSKNNEGTHYSSHYKTQSGSVPSSASHVAPTGTFTYEWTVPEEVGPTYADPVCLAKMYYSAVDPTKDIFTGLIGPMKICKKGSLHANGRQKDVDKEFYLFPTVFDENESLLLEDNIRMFTTAPDQVDKEDEDFQESNKMHSMNGFMYGNQPGLSMCKGDSVVWYLFSAGNEADVHGIYFSGNTYLWRGERRDTANLFPQTSLTLLMWPDTEGTFNVECLTTDHYTGGMKQTYTVKKCRQQSEDSTFYLGEKTYYIAAVEVEWDYSPQRKWEKQLHHLQEQNVSNAFLDKEEFYIGSKYKKVVYRQYTDSTFSVPVERKAEEEHLGILGETRTYVWKILERSGAGEEDSACIPWAYYSTVDQVKDLYSGLIGPLIVCRKHYLKVFNPRKKLEFVLLFLVFDENESWYLDDNIKTYSDHPEKVNKDDEEFIESNKMHAINGRMFGNLQGLTMHVGDEVNWYLMGMGNEIDLHTVHFHGHSFRYKHRGIYSSDVFDIFPGTYQTLEMFPRTPGIWLLHCHVTDHIHAGMETTYTVLQNKASSETHRRIWNVIYPITVSVIILFQISTKE
;
A
#
# COMPACT_ATOMS: atom_id res chain seq x y z
N MET A 1 -37.11 -43.18 -32.44
CA MET A 1 -37.97 -42.51 -31.43
C MET A 1 -37.27 -42.25 -30.08
N LYS A 2 -36.43 -43.15 -29.55
CA LYS A 2 -35.70 -42.90 -28.28
C LYS A 2 -34.52 -41.91 -28.37
N ILE A 3 -33.94 -41.71 -29.56
CA ILE A 3 -32.85 -40.73 -29.78
C ILE A 3 -33.39 -39.29 -29.93
N LEU A 4 -34.61 -39.14 -30.47
CA LEU A 4 -35.25 -37.83 -30.62
C LEU A 4 -35.67 -37.23 -29.26
N ILE A 5 -36.04 -38.08 -28.30
CA ILE A 5 -36.43 -37.67 -26.94
C ILE A 5 -35.19 -37.28 -26.11
N LEU A 6 -34.02 -37.91 -26.34
CA LEU A 6 -32.77 -37.53 -25.69
C LEU A 6 -32.24 -36.19 -26.22
N GLY A 7 -32.42 -35.90 -27.51
CA GLY A 7 -32.07 -34.61 -28.12
C GLY A 7 -32.92 -33.45 -27.60
N ILE A 8 -34.22 -33.68 -27.34
CA ILE A 8 -35.11 -32.67 -26.74
C ILE A 8 -34.82 -32.48 -25.23
N PHE A 9 -34.41 -33.54 -24.52
CA PHE A 9 -33.99 -33.44 -23.11
C PHE A 9 -32.67 -32.68 -22.92
N LEU A 10 -31.72 -32.83 -23.86
CA LEU A 10 -30.47 -32.07 -23.88
C LEU A 10 -30.65 -30.60 -24.33
N PHE A 11 -31.63 -30.31 -25.19
CA PHE A 11 -31.95 -28.94 -25.59
C PHE A 11 -32.77 -28.17 -24.53
N LEU A 12 -33.54 -28.87 -23.68
CA LEU A 12 -34.32 -28.27 -22.59
C LEU A 12 -33.52 -28.02 -21.31
N TYR A 13 -32.30 -28.57 -21.18
CA TYR A 13 -31.39 -28.32 -20.06
C TYR A 13 -30.24 -27.35 -20.37
N SER A 14 -30.14 -26.88 -21.61
CA SER A 14 -29.29 -25.74 -21.95
C SER A 14 -30.19 -24.54 -22.25
N THR A 15 -30.73 -23.91 -21.20
CA THR A 15 -31.01 -22.48 -21.33
C THR A 15 -29.65 -21.82 -21.56
N PRO A 16 -29.38 -21.18 -22.73
CA PRO A 16 -28.27 -20.26 -22.77
C PRO A 16 -28.62 -19.19 -21.74
N ALA A 17 -27.89 -19.14 -20.63
CA ALA A 17 -28.02 -18.03 -19.69
C ALA A 17 -27.65 -16.78 -20.49
N TRP A 18 -28.66 -16.00 -20.90
CA TRP A 18 -28.47 -14.75 -21.60
C TRP A 18 -27.65 -13.81 -20.70
N ALA A 19 -26.66 -13.13 -21.27
CA ALA A 19 -25.96 -12.03 -20.61
C ALA A 19 -26.99 -11.00 -20.13
N LYS A 20 -26.95 -10.62 -18.84
CA LYS A 20 -27.87 -9.62 -18.30
C LYS A 20 -27.36 -8.24 -18.70
N GLU A 21 -28.24 -7.42 -19.28
CA GLU A 21 -27.95 -6.01 -19.55
C GLU A 21 -28.40 -5.18 -18.34
N LYS A 22 -27.49 -4.33 -17.84
CA LYS A 22 -27.73 -3.46 -16.69
C LYS A 22 -27.53 -2.01 -17.10
N HIS A 23 -28.42 -1.14 -16.68
CA HIS A 23 -28.40 0.28 -17.04
C HIS A 23 -28.28 1.13 -15.77
N TYR A 24 -27.30 2.02 -15.74
CA TYR A 24 -27.09 3.01 -14.68
C TYR A 24 -27.14 4.41 -15.30
N TYR A 25 -27.95 5.30 -14.73
CA TYR A 25 -28.03 6.70 -15.16
C TYR A 25 -27.31 7.55 -14.11
N ILE A 26 -26.20 8.17 -14.49
CA ILE A 26 -25.33 8.90 -13.57
C ILE A 26 -25.18 10.34 -14.07
N GLY A 27 -25.47 11.31 -13.20
CA GLY A 27 -25.20 12.72 -13.46
C GLY A 27 -24.00 13.20 -12.66
N ILE A 28 -23.19 14.08 -13.26
CA ILE A 28 -22.14 14.82 -12.55
C ILE A 28 -22.73 16.17 -12.15
N ILE A 29 -22.77 16.47 -10.86
CA ILE A 29 -23.28 17.75 -10.35
C ILE A 29 -22.27 18.44 -9.44
N GLU A 30 -22.37 19.77 -9.33
CA GLU A 30 -21.62 20.54 -8.35
C GLU A 30 -22.47 20.76 -7.08
N THR A 31 -21.86 20.59 -5.91
CA THR A 31 -22.53 20.78 -4.62
C THR A 31 -21.55 21.27 -3.56
N ALA A 32 -22.05 21.89 -2.50
CA ALA A 32 -21.25 22.18 -1.31
C ALA A 32 -21.23 20.94 -0.40
N TRP A 33 -20.06 20.34 -0.23
CA TRP A 33 -19.83 19.21 0.66
C TRP A 33 -19.33 19.70 2.03
N ASN A 34 -19.90 19.15 3.10
CA ASN A 34 -19.51 19.47 4.47
C ASN A 34 -18.83 18.25 5.11
N TYR A 35 -17.51 18.33 5.28
CA TYR A 35 -16.68 17.25 5.82
C TYR A 35 -16.98 16.90 7.28
N ALA A 36 -17.57 17.83 8.04
CA ALA A 36 -17.99 17.63 9.42
C ALA A 36 -19.44 18.12 9.61
N SER A 37 -20.36 17.37 9.01
CA SER A 37 -21.81 17.66 8.99
C SER A 37 -22.50 17.47 10.35
N ASP A 38 -21.90 16.71 11.25
CA ASP A 38 -22.40 16.51 12.61
C ASP A 38 -22.03 17.70 13.52
N HIS A 39 -22.94 18.06 14.42
CA HIS A 39 -22.79 19.13 15.40
C HIS A 39 -22.55 18.62 16.84
N GLY A 40 -22.57 17.29 17.05
CA GLY A 40 -22.29 16.68 18.35
C GLY A 40 -20.82 16.78 18.74
N GLU A 41 -20.56 17.21 19.99
CA GLU A 41 -19.23 17.06 20.61
C GLU A 41 -18.93 15.56 20.78
N LYS A 42 -17.81 15.13 20.19
CA LYS A 42 -17.30 13.76 20.25
C LYS A 42 -16.00 13.74 21.01
N LYS A 43 -15.73 12.63 21.71
CA LYS A 43 -14.40 12.34 22.21
C LYS A 43 -13.69 11.43 21.22
N LEU A 44 -12.70 11.98 20.54
CA LEU A 44 -11.85 11.28 19.58
C LEU A 44 -10.49 10.93 20.23
N ILE A 45 -9.76 10.02 19.58
CA ILE A 45 -8.43 9.57 20.02
C ILE A 45 -7.41 10.63 19.61
N SER A 46 -6.58 11.09 20.55
CA SER A 46 -5.49 12.07 20.30
C SER A 46 -5.89 13.38 19.63
N VAL A 47 -7.18 13.75 19.68
CA VAL A 47 -7.68 15.02 19.12
C VAL A 47 -8.25 15.89 20.23
N ASP A 48 -7.78 17.13 20.26
CA ASP A 48 -8.37 18.22 21.01
C ASP A 48 -9.02 19.26 20.09
N THR A 49 -9.54 20.33 20.68
CA THR A 49 -10.21 21.40 19.93
C THR A 49 -9.25 22.14 19.00
N GLU A 50 -7.99 22.32 19.40
CA GLU A 50 -6.98 23.05 18.63
C GLU A 50 -6.67 22.33 17.32
N HIS A 51 -6.42 21.01 17.38
CA HIS A 51 -6.23 20.18 16.20
C HIS A 51 -7.44 20.24 15.26
N SER A 52 -8.66 20.09 15.79
CA SER A 52 -9.86 20.14 14.95
C SER A 52 -10.12 21.52 14.33
N SER A 53 -9.69 22.59 15.00
CA SER A 53 -9.86 23.97 14.53
C SER A 53 -9.01 24.27 13.30
N ILE A 54 -7.81 23.70 13.18
CA ILE A 54 -6.92 23.87 12.01
C ILE A 54 -7.66 23.54 10.71
N TYR A 55 -8.39 22.41 10.70
CA TYR A 55 -9.06 21.91 9.49
C TYR A 55 -10.51 22.38 9.34
N LEU A 56 -11.24 22.56 10.45
CA LEU A 56 -12.70 22.76 10.39
C LEU A 56 -13.14 24.22 10.55
N GLN A 57 -12.30 25.07 11.15
CA GLN A 57 -12.67 26.44 11.47
C GLN A 57 -12.51 27.35 10.26
N ASN A 58 -13.55 28.13 9.99
CA ASN A 58 -13.51 29.17 8.97
C ASN A 58 -12.82 30.44 9.52
N GLY A 59 -12.02 31.11 8.69
CA GLY A 59 -11.25 32.28 9.08
C GLY A 59 -10.99 33.27 7.93
N PRO A 60 -10.24 34.36 8.19
CA PRO A 60 -9.82 35.31 7.16
C PRO A 60 -9.11 34.65 5.98
N ASP A 61 -8.26 33.68 6.31
CA ASP A 61 -7.33 32.97 5.45
C ASP A 61 -7.55 31.44 5.51
N ARG A 62 -8.75 30.98 5.92
CA ARG A 62 -9.10 29.56 6.04
C ARG A 62 -10.51 29.30 5.52
N ILE A 63 -10.65 28.29 4.66
CA ILE A 63 -11.94 27.90 4.06
C ILE A 63 -12.85 27.26 5.13
N GLY A 64 -12.28 26.42 6.00
CA GLY A 64 -12.99 25.65 7.02
C GLY A 64 -13.58 24.36 6.44
N LYS A 65 -14.67 23.86 7.00
CA LYS A 65 -15.17 22.49 6.71
C LYS A 65 -16.05 22.29 5.47
N VAL A 66 -16.37 23.34 4.71
CA VAL A 66 -17.32 23.27 3.59
C VAL A 66 -16.63 23.66 2.30
N TYR A 67 -16.64 22.76 1.32
CA TYR A 67 -16.01 22.96 0.01
C TYR A 67 -17.00 22.65 -1.11
N LYS A 68 -16.92 23.40 -2.20
CA LYS A 68 -17.57 23.08 -3.47
C LYS A 68 -16.85 21.89 -4.11
N LYS A 69 -17.63 20.88 -4.49
CA LYS A 69 -17.17 19.62 -5.08
C LYS A 69 -18.03 19.22 -6.28
N ALA A 70 -17.47 18.43 -7.19
CA ALA A 70 -18.22 17.70 -8.20
C ALA A 70 -18.45 16.26 -7.72
N ILE A 71 -19.68 15.77 -7.79
CA ILE A 71 -20.03 14.41 -7.33
C ILE A 71 -20.84 13.66 -8.38
N TYR A 72 -20.72 12.33 -8.38
CA TYR A 72 -21.60 11.44 -9.12
C TYR A 72 -22.90 11.20 -8.36
N LEU A 73 -24.04 11.41 -9.01
CA LEU A 73 -25.37 11.08 -8.51
C LEU A 73 -26.09 10.12 -9.43
N GLN A 74 -26.81 9.15 -8.86
CA GLN A 74 -27.62 8.22 -9.62
C GLN A 74 -29.02 8.77 -9.86
N TYR A 75 -29.55 8.51 -11.05
CA TYR A 75 -30.90 8.81 -11.48
C TYR A 75 -31.65 7.54 -11.86
N THR A 76 -32.98 7.64 -11.83
CA THR A 76 -33.88 6.53 -12.16
C THR A 76 -33.93 6.21 -13.65
N ASP A 77 -33.74 7.21 -14.52
CA ASP A 77 -33.88 7.08 -15.97
C ASP A 77 -33.09 8.15 -16.75
N GLU A 78 -33.18 8.08 -18.07
CA GLU A 78 -32.53 8.97 -19.05
C GLU A 78 -32.99 10.44 -18.99
N THR A 79 -34.01 10.77 -18.21
CA THR A 79 -34.46 12.16 -18.06
C THR A 79 -33.61 12.95 -17.06
N PHE A 80 -32.85 12.26 -16.20
CA PHE A 80 -32.02 12.85 -15.13
C PHE A 80 -32.80 13.80 -14.21
N ARG A 81 -34.07 13.48 -13.90
CA ARG A 81 -34.94 14.32 -13.04
C ARG A 81 -35.04 13.82 -11.60
N THR A 82 -35.20 12.50 -11.42
CA THR A 82 -35.42 11.89 -10.11
C THR A 82 -34.20 11.10 -9.70
N THR A 83 -33.56 11.54 -8.61
CA THR A 83 -32.37 10.91 -8.04
C THR A 83 -32.72 9.66 -7.23
N ILE A 84 -31.81 8.69 -7.22
CA ILE A 84 -31.84 7.55 -6.30
C ILE A 84 -31.05 7.93 -5.06
N GLU A 85 -31.65 7.77 -3.88
CA GLU A 85 -31.00 8.12 -2.62
C GLU A 85 -29.80 7.21 -2.34
N LYS A 86 -28.68 7.81 -1.97
CA LYS A 86 -27.48 7.09 -1.54
C LYS A 86 -27.62 6.68 -0.07
N PRO A 87 -27.06 5.53 0.35
CA PRO A 87 -26.88 5.23 1.76
C PRO A 87 -26.08 6.35 2.45
N LEU A 88 -26.44 6.71 3.68
CA LEU A 88 -25.80 7.81 4.41
C LEU A 88 -24.29 7.61 4.58
N TRP A 89 -23.87 6.38 4.83
CA TRP A 89 -22.46 6.02 5.00
C TRP A 89 -21.63 6.15 3.71
N LEU A 90 -22.25 6.25 2.53
CA LEU A 90 -21.53 6.33 1.25
C LEU A 90 -20.90 7.72 1.03
N GLY A 91 -21.36 8.73 1.75
CA GLY A 91 -20.80 10.09 1.71
C GLY A 91 -20.83 10.73 0.32
N PHE A 92 -19.74 11.37 -0.09
CA PHE A 92 -19.68 12.01 -1.41
C PHE A 92 -19.42 11.01 -2.55
N LEU A 93 -19.01 9.78 -2.24
CA LEU A 93 -18.75 8.77 -3.26
C LEU A 93 -19.94 8.58 -4.20
N GLY A 94 -19.62 8.27 -5.45
CA GLY A 94 -20.59 7.92 -6.47
C GLY A 94 -21.43 6.68 -6.10
N PRO A 95 -22.55 6.46 -6.81
CA PRO A 95 -23.39 5.28 -6.59
C PRO A 95 -22.66 3.96 -6.80
N ILE A 96 -23.07 2.93 -6.05
CA ILE A 96 -22.49 1.59 -6.16
C ILE A 96 -22.98 0.93 -7.46
N ILE A 97 -22.05 0.70 -8.38
CA ILE A 97 -22.31 -0.12 -9.57
C ILE A 97 -21.97 -1.56 -9.23
N LYS A 98 -22.86 -2.50 -9.54
CA LYS A 98 -22.60 -3.94 -9.36
C LYS A 98 -22.74 -4.67 -10.67
N THR A 99 -21.93 -5.71 -10.87
CA THR A 99 -21.99 -6.53 -12.08
C THR A 99 -21.56 -7.95 -11.79
N GLU A 100 -22.12 -8.93 -12.50
CA GLU A 100 -21.65 -10.32 -12.44
C GLU A 100 -20.83 -10.67 -13.68
N THR A 101 -19.96 -11.68 -13.57
CA THR A 101 -19.26 -12.25 -14.73
C THR A 101 -20.24 -12.64 -15.83
N GLY A 102 -20.05 -12.04 -17.01
CA GLY A 102 -20.88 -12.22 -18.21
C GLY A 102 -21.88 -11.09 -18.46
N ASP A 103 -22.08 -10.17 -17.52
CA ASP A 103 -22.99 -9.04 -17.69
C ASP A 103 -22.44 -7.97 -18.64
N LYS A 104 -23.37 -7.20 -19.22
CA LYS A 104 -23.08 -5.94 -19.92
C LYS A 104 -23.64 -4.78 -19.12
N VAL A 105 -22.81 -3.80 -18.84
CA VAL A 105 -23.21 -2.63 -18.05
C VAL A 105 -23.17 -1.39 -18.95
N TYR A 106 -24.29 -0.70 -19.06
CA TYR A 106 -24.43 0.58 -19.73
C TYR A 106 -24.51 1.68 -18.69
N VAL A 107 -23.53 2.59 -18.70
CA VAL A 107 -23.52 3.78 -17.85
C VAL A 107 -23.85 4.98 -18.70
N HIS A 108 -25.06 5.51 -18.53
CA HIS A 108 -25.54 6.72 -19.19
C HIS A 108 -25.11 7.92 -18.33
N LEU A 109 -24.02 8.56 -18.71
CA LEU A 109 -23.44 9.71 -18.02
C LEU A 109 -23.99 11.01 -18.59
N LYS A 110 -24.42 11.94 -17.74
CA LYS A 110 -24.71 13.33 -18.13
C LYS A 110 -23.88 14.31 -17.28
N ASN A 111 -23.13 15.18 -17.94
CA ASN A 111 -22.37 16.20 -17.23
C ASN A 111 -23.24 17.44 -16.99
N LEU A 112 -23.58 17.72 -15.74
CA LEU A 112 -24.33 18.92 -15.33
C LEU A 112 -23.46 19.93 -14.56
N ALA A 113 -22.16 19.67 -14.44
CA ALA A 113 -21.19 20.56 -13.83
C ALA A 113 -20.74 21.67 -14.80
N SER A 114 -19.89 22.59 -14.32
CA SER A 114 -19.42 23.75 -15.08
C SER A 114 -18.20 23.46 -15.97
N ARG A 115 -17.59 22.28 -15.87
CA ARG A 115 -16.37 21.88 -16.59
C ARG A 115 -16.45 20.47 -17.16
N PRO A 116 -15.63 20.09 -18.16
CA PRO A 116 -15.66 18.74 -18.72
C PRO A 116 -15.16 17.70 -17.72
N TYR A 117 -15.75 16.51 -17.78
CA TYR A 117 -15.42 15.35 -16.96
C TYR A 117 -15.71 14.05 -17.72
N THR A 118 -15.41 12.90 -17.13
CA THR A 118 -15.60 11.58 -17.75
C THR A 118 -16.12 10.53 -16.75
N PHE A 119 -16.14 9.27 -17.20
CA PHE A 119 -16.32 8.08 -16.38
C PHE A 119 -15.33 7.01 -16.88
N HIS A 120 -14.31 6.74 -16.09
CA HIS A 120 -13.29 5.71 -16.30
C HIS A 120 -13.46 4.61 -15.25
N SER A 121 -13.45 3.34 -15.66
CA SER A 121 -13.75 2.20 -14.78
C SER A 121 -12.60 1.22 -14.66
N HIS A 122 -12.35 0.77 -13.44
CA HIS A 122 -11.33 -0.24 -13.13
C HIS A 122 -11.89 -1.66 -13.22
N GLY A 123 -11.02 -2.63 -13.52
CA GLY A 123 -11.27 -4.06 -13.40
C GLY A 123 -12.34 -4.63 -14.35
N ILE A 124 -12.69 -3.92 -15.41
CA ILE A 124 -13.74 -4.32 -16.35
C ILE A 124 -13.30 -4.07 -17.80
N THR A 125 -13.75 -4.90 -18.74
CA THR A 125 -13.38 -4.71 -20.14
C THR A 125 -14.18 -3.58 -20.77
N TYR A 126 -13.49 -2.69 -21.46
CA TYR A 126 -14.07 -1.67 -22.33
C TYR A 126 -13.26 -1.57 -23.64
N TYR A 127 -13.87 -0.99 -24.65
CA TYR A 127 -13.18 -0.59 -25.89
C TYR A 127 -12.71 0.86 -25.76
N LYS A 128 -11.84 1.31 -26.67
CA LYS A 128 -11.25 2.65 -26.62
C LYS A 128 -12.28 3.77 -26.62
N GLU A 129 -13.42 3.60 -27.28
CA GLU A 129 -14.56 4.53 -27.25
C GLU A 129 -15.42 4.47 -25.97
N HIS A 130 -15.01 3.71 -24.96
CA HIS A 130 -15.71 3.52 -23.68
C HIS A 130 -14.76 3.54 -22.48
N GLU A 131 -13.56 4.08 -22.65
CA GLU A 131 -12.54 4.14 -21.61
C GLU A 131 -12.71 5.35 -20.70
N GLY A 132 -13.08 6.50 -21.28
CA GLY A 132 -13.29 7.73 -20.53
C GLY A 132 -12.02 8.35 -19.96
N ALA A 133 -10.86 8.20 -20.62
CA ALA A 133 -9.60 8.75 -20.16
C ALA A 133 -8.83 9.41 -21.31
N ILE A 134 -8.47 10.68 -21.14
CA ILE A 134 -7.83 11.44 -22.21
C ILE A 134 -6.30 11.38 -22.12
N TYR A 135 -5.66 10.83 -23.16
CA TYR A 135 -4.20 10.79 -23.26
C TYR A 135 -3.75 10.58 -24.73
N PRO A 136 -2.44 10.69 -25.06
CA PRO A 136 -1.93 10.42 -26.41
C PRO A 136 -1.96 8.91 -26.76
N ASP A 137 -3.12 8.43 -27.19
CA ASP A 137 -3.46 7.04 -27.47
C ASP A 137 -3.64 6.70 -28.97
N ASN A 138 -3.39 7.69 -29.85
CA ASN A 138 -3.54 7.60 -31.30
C ASN A 138 -4.98 7.31 -31.81
N THR A 139 -6.01 7.54 -30.97
CA THR A 139 -7.42 7.48 -31.39
C THR A 139 -7.87 8.79 -32.03
N THR A 140 -8.97 8.77 -32.80
CA THR A 140 -9.55 9.98 -33.43
C THR A 140 -11.07 9.89 -33.56
N GLY A 141 -11.73 11.04 -33.72
CA GLY A 141 -13.16 11.10 -34.06
C GLY A 141 -14.06 10.51 -32.97
N PHE A 142 -14.86 9.50 -33.32
CA PHE A 142 -15.85 8.91 -32.41
C PHE A 142 -15.22 8.19 -31.21
N GLN A 143 -13.96 7.75 -31.33
CA GLN A 143 -13.24 7.05 -30.26
C GLN A 143 -12.71 7.96 -29.16
N ARG A 144 -12.98 9.27 -29.24
CA ARG A 144 -12.60 10.26 -28.22
C ARG A 144 -13.79 10.99 -27.61
N ALA A 145 -15.00 10.60 -27.98
CA ALA A 145 -16.20 11.23 -27.47
C ALA A 145 -16.46 10.84 -25.99
N ASP A 146 -15.88 9.74 -25.54
CA ASP A 146 -15.89 9.27 -24.16
C ASP A 146 -14.85 9.96 -23.28
N ASP A 147 -13.70 10.31 -23.86
CA ASP A 147 -12.54 10.91 -23.19
C ASP A 147 -12.81 12.31 -22.64
N LYS A 148 -13.88 12.99 -23.09
CA LYS A 148 -14.25 14.32 -22.60
C LYS A 148 -15.73 14.60 -22.83
N VAL A 149 -16.52 14.60 -21.75
CA VAL A 149 -17.95 14.95 -21.79
C VAL A 149 -18.10 16.39 -21.30
N PHE A 150 -18.43 17.31 -22.21
CA PHE A 150 -18.55 18.73 -21.87
C PHE A 150 -19.81 19.04 -21.05
N PRO A 151 -19.88 20.21 -20.36
CA PRO A 151 -21.07 20.67 -19.67
C PRO A 151 -22.34 20.60 -20.55
N GLY A 152 -23.36 19.91 -20.04
CA GLY A 152 -24.65 19.69 -20.72
C GLY A 152 -24.68 18.48 -21.67
N GLU A 153 -23.53 17.89 -22.00
CA GLU A 153 -23.47 16.72 -22.87
C GLU A 153 -23.79 15.42 -22.13
N GLN A 154 -24.10 14.39 -22.91
CA GLN A 154 -24.41 13.05 -22.43
C GLN A 154 -23.61 12.03 -23.23
N TYR A 155 -23.08 11.02 -22.54
CA TYR A 155 -22.37 9.90 -23.14
C TYR A 155 -22.88 8.57 -22.56
N THR A 156 -22.70 7.46 -23.29
CA THR A 156 -23.01 6.12 -22.78
C THR A 156 -21.78 5.24 -22.86
N TYR A 157 -21.27 4.84 -21.70
CA TYR A 157 -20.15 3.92 -21.57
C TYR A 157 -20.70 2.48 -21.54
N MET A 158 -20.10 1.60 -22.34
CA MET A 158 -20.44 0.18 -22.35
C MET A 158 -19.29 -0.64 -21.77
N LEU A 159 -19.55 -1.30 -20.66
CA LEU A 159 -18.60 -2.11 -19.91
C LEU A 159 -18.99 -3.59 -20.01
N LEU A 160 -18.00 -4.45 -20.12
CA LEU A 160 -18.15 -5.89 -20.28
C LEU A 160 -17.45 -6.62 -19.14
N ALA A 161 -18.22 -7.29 -18.28
CA ALA A 161 -17.68 -8.11 -17.20
C ALA A 161 -17.21 -9.47 -17.74
N THR A 162 -16.07 -9.49 -18.44
CA THR A 162 -15.51 -10.70 -19.04
C THR A 162 -14.90 -11.63 -17.98
N GLU A 163 -14.72 -12.90 -18.33
CA GLU A 163 -14.13 -13.91 -17.43
C GLU A 163 -12.67 -13.57 -17.08
N GLU A 164 -11.92 -12.96 -17.99
CA GLU A 164 -10.54 -12.54 -17.76
C GLU A 164 -10.41 -11.44 -16.69
N GLN A 165 -11.41 -10.56 -16.58
CA GLN A 165 -11.45 -9.43 -15.65
C GLN A 165 -12.20 -9.74 -14.34
N SER A 166 -12.82 -10.92 -14.28
CA SER A 166 -13.64 -11.32 -13.14
C SER A 166 -12.80 -11.68 -11.92
N PRO A 167 -13.39 -11.70 -10.70
CA PRO A 167 -12.72 -12.17 -9.51
C PRO A 167 -12.03 -13.53 -9.74
N GLY A 168 -10.79 -13.66 -9.25
CA GLY A 168 -10.04 -14.90 -9.34
C GLY A 168 -10.68 -16.03 -8.53
N GLU A 169 -10.23 -17.26 -8.76
CA GLU A 169 -10.76 -18.44 -8.06
C GLU A 169 -10.63 -18.32 -6.53
N GLY A 170 -9.49 -17.80 -6.05
CA GLY A 170 -9.18 -17.59 -4.64
C GLY A 170 -9.74 -16.28 -4.06
N ASP A 171 -10.18 -15.35 -4.90
CA ASP A 171 -10.85 -14.12 -4.42
C ASP A 171 -12.23 -14.42 -3.82
N GLY A 172 -12.77 -13.47 -3.06
CA GLY A 172 -14.16 -13.50 -2.62
C GLY A 172 -15.15 -13.56 -3.79
N ASN A 173 -16.43 -13.80 -3.50
CA ASN A 173 -17.43 -13.81 -4.58
C ASN A 173 -17.56 -12.44 -5.23
N CYS A 174 -17.41 -11.37 -4.46
CA CYS A 174 -17.43 -9.99 -4.93
C CYS A 174 -16.16 -9.27 -4.48
N VAL A 175 -15.57 -8.46 -5.36
CA VAL A 175 -14.34 -7.70 -5.11
C VAL A 175 -14.55 -6.21 -5.37
N THR A 176 -13.74 -5.39 -4.72
CA THR A 176 -13.73 -3.94 -4.88
C THR A 176 -13.00 -3.55 -6.16
N ARG A 177 -13.64 -2.71 -6.98
CA ARG A 177 -13.05 -1.87 -8.01
C ARG A 177 -13.61 -0.46 -7.87
N ILE A 178 -13.08 0.47 -8.64
CA ILE A 178 -13.49 1.88 -8.62
C ILE A 178 -13.83 2.38 -10.02
N TYR A 179 -14.44 3.56 -10.06
CA TYR A 179 -14.54 4.37 -11.26
C TYR A 179 -14.39 5.84 -10.88
N HIS A 180 -13.81 6.64 -11.76
CA HIS A 180 -13.57 8.07 -11.53
C HIS A 180 -13.53 8.85 -12.84
N SER A 181 -13.50 10.18 -12.77
CA SER A 181 -13.23 11.01 -13.95
C SER A 181 -11.71 11.05 -14.21
N HIS A 182 -11.33 11.16 -15.47
CA HIS A 182 -9.96 10.98 -15.95
C HIS A 182 -9.58 11.97 -17.06
N ILE A 183 -9.91 13.26 -16.88
CA ILE A 183 -9.31 14.34 -17.68
C ILE A 183 -7.90 14.61 -17.14
N ASP A 184 -7.85 15.06 -15.90
CA ASP A 184 -6.66 15.08 -15.04
C ASP A 184 -7.13 14.35 -13.78
N ALA A 185 -6.86 13.04 -13.74
CA ALA A 185 -7.49 12.15 -12.76
C ALA A 185 -7.25 12.60 -11.31
N PRO A 186 -6.03 12.99 -10.89
CA PRO A 186 -5.82 13.55 -9.56
C PRO A 186 -6.72 14.73 -9.22
N LYS A 187 -6.80 15.75 -10.08
CA LYS A 187 -7.63 16.95 -9.82
C LYS A 187 -9.11 16.64 -9.86
N ASP A 188 -9.54 15.78 -10.79
CA ASP A 188 -10.93 15.34 -10.90
C ASP A 188 -11.38 14.54 -9.65
N ILE A 189 -10.53 13.67 -9.13
CA ILE A 189 -10.75 12.88 -7.91
C ILE A 189 -10.76 13.79 -6.67
N ALA A 190 -9.78 14.68 -6.53
CA ALA A 190 -9.71 15.68 -5.45
C ALA A 190 -10.99 16.54 -5.42
N SER A 191 -11.52 16.90 -6.60
CA SER A 191 -12.81 17.58 -6.72
C SER A 191 -14.04 16.75 -6.34
N GLY A 192 -13.91 15.42 -6.18
CA GLY A 192 -14.93 14.52 -5.62
C GLY A 192 -15.45 13.44 -6.56
N LEU A 193 -14.92 13.31 -7.79
CA LEU A 193 -15.43 12.36 -8.79
C LEU A 193 -14.80 10.98 -8.70
N ILE A 194 -15.24 10.23 -7.69
CA ILE A 194 -14.84 8.85 -7.42
C ILE A 194 -16.04 8.04 -6.94
N GLY A 195 -16.15 6.79 -7.36
CA GLY A 195 -17.21 5.88 -6.91
C GLY A 195 -16.82 4.41 -7.03
N PRO A 196 -17.56 3.50 -6.36
CA PRO A 196 -17.21 2.09 -6.32
C PRO A 196 -17.91 1.26 -7.40
N LEU A 197 -17.15 0.33 -7.97
CA LEU A 197 -17.62 -0.72 -8.87
C LEU A 197 -17.37 -2.08 -8.22
N ILE A 198 -18.43 -2.81 -7.87
CA ILE A 198 -18.32 -4.13 -7.26
C ILE A 198 -18.54 -5.20 -8.32
N ILE A 199 -17.50 -5.99 -8.58
CA ILE A 199 -17.53 -7.05 -9.58
C ILE A 199 -17.66 -8.38 -8.85
N CYS A 200 -18.66 -9.16 -9.24
CA CYS A 200 -18.99 -10.43 -8.62
C CYS A 200 -18.84 -11.60 -9.59
N LYS A 201 -18.50 -12.77 -9.04
CA LYS A 201 -18.59 -14.06 -9.72
C LYS A 201 -20.05 -14.28 -10.13
N LYS A 202 -20.24 -14.97 -11.25
CA LYS A 202 -21.57 -15.32 -11.77
C LYS A 202 -22.44 -16.00 -10.71
N ASP A 203 -23.73 -15.66 -10.69
CA ASP A 203 -24.75 -16.22 -9.80
C ASP A 203 -24.48 -15.99 -8.29
N SER A 204 -23.73 -14.95 -7.92
CA SER A 204 -23.43 -14.60 -6.53
C SER A 204 -24.40 -13.58 -5.94
N LEU A 205 -25.10 -12.82 -6.79
CA LEU A 205 -26.04 -11.78 -6.36
C LEU A 205 -27.48 -12.30 -6.26
N ASP A 206 -28.23 -11.79 -5.27
CA ASP A 206 -29.68 -11.82 -5.20
C ASP A 206 -30.19 -10.38 -4.99
N LYS A 207 -30.95 -9.87 -5.96
CA LYS A 207 -31.43 -8.47 -5.99
C LYS A 207 -30.33 -7.45 -5.67
N GLU A 208 -29.20 -7.55 -6.37
CA GLU A 208 -28.04 -6.64 -6.24
C GLU A 208 -27.27 -6.74 -4.90
N LYS A 209 -27.57 -7.73 -4.05
CA LYS A 209 -26.83 -8.02 -2.81
C LYS A 209 -26.13 -9.38 -2.90
N GLU A 210 -24.92 -9.51 -2.37
CA GLU A 210 -24.27 -10.81 -2.31
C GLU A 210 -25.10 -11.81 -1.48
N LYS A 211 -25.30 -13.01 -2.02
CA LYS A 211 -25.97 -14.10 -1.31
C LYS A 211 -25.19 -14.41 -0.04
N ASN A 212 -25.91 -14.63 1.06
CA ASN A 212 -25.31 -14.96 2.35
C ASN A 212 -24.49 -13.83 2.99
N ILE A 213 -24.65 -12.58 2.57
CA ILE A 213 -24.10 -11.42 3.24
C ILE A 213 -25.25 -10.60 3.85
N ASP A 214 -25.12 -10.26 5.12
CA ASP A 214 -26.12 -9.50 5.88
C ASP A 214 -25.93 -7.99 5.71
N GLN A 215 -24.68 -7.50 5.62
CA GLN A 215 -24.37 -6.09 5.38
C GLN A 215 -23.22 -5.92 4.40
N GLU A 216 -23.29 -4.88 3.58
CA GLU A 216 -22.25 -4.50 2.64
C GLU A 216 -21.96 -3.01 2.83
N PHE A 217 -20.71 -2.68 3.11
CA PHE A 217 -20.26 -1.29 3.26
C PHE A 217 -19.12 -1.02 2.28
N VAL A 218 -19.12 0.19 1.72
CA VAL A 218 -18.00 0.69 0.92
C VAL A 218 -17.34 1.84 1.66
N VAL A 219 -16.02 1.76 1.79
CA VAL A 219 -15.23 2.69 2.60
C VAL A 219 -13.96 3.10 1.85
N MET A 220 -13.85 4.39 1.56
CA MET A 220 -12.66 5.03 1.03
C MET A 220 -11.91 5.72 2.15
N PHE A 221 -10.63 5.40 2.30
CA PHE A 221 -9.68 6.17 3.11
C PHE A 221 -8.94 7.13 2.18
N SER A 222 -8.95 8.42 2.50
CA SER A 222 -8.32 9.43 1.65
C SER A 222 -8.02 10.71 2.44
N VAL A 223 -6.83 11.25 2.24
CA VAL A 223 -6.51 12.65 2.48
C VAL A 223 -7.01 13.43 1.27
N VAL A 224 -8.23 13.95 1.36
CA VAL A 224 -8.82 14.70 0.24
C VAL A 224 -8.21 16.09 0.21
N ASP A 225 -7.20 16.28 -0.64
CA ASP A 225 -6.51 17.55 -0.80
C ASP A 225 -7.32 18.53 -1.67
N GLU A 226 -7.94 19.52 -1.04
CA GLU A 226 -8.72 20.54 -1.74
C GLU A 226 -7.85 21.59 -2.45
N ASN A 227 -6.53 21.63 -2.21
CA ASN A 227 -5.61 22.48 -2.97
C ASN A 227 -5.49 21.99 -4.43
N LEU A 228 -5.65 20.68 -4.66
CA LEU A 228 -5.67 20.07 -5.98
C LEU A 228 -7.02 20.17 -6.69
N SER A 229 -8.09 20.44 -5.94
CA SER A 229 -9.45 20.54 -6.46
C SER A 229 -9.57 21.66 -7.49
N TRP A 230 -10.28 21.40 -8.60
CA TRP A 230 -10.65 22.41 -9.59
C TRP A 230 -11.41 23.61 -9.01
N TYR A 231 -11.98 23.46 -7.81
CA TYR A 231 -12.81 24.45 -7.16
C TYR A 231 -12.10 25.24 -6.05
N LEU A 232 -10.77 25.12 -5.90
CA LEU A 232 -10.01 25.86 -4.88
C LEU A 232 -10.30 27.38 -4.92
N GLU A 233 -10.19 28.00 -6.09
CA GLU A 233 -10.45 29.44 -6.27
C GLU A 233 -11.90 29.83 -5.93
N ASP A 234 -12.86 28.99 -6.36
CA ASP A 234 -14.28 29.17 -6.01
C ASP A 234 -14.47 29.10 -4.48
N ASN A 235 -13.76 28.18 -3.82
CA ASN A 235 -13.84 27.97 -2.37
C ASN A 235 -13.20 29.11 -1.58
N ILE A 236 -11.99 29.56 -1.96
CA ILE A 236 -11.33 30.72 -1.34
C ILE A 236 -12.25 31.93 -1.41
N LYS A 237 -12.78 32.24 -2.60
CA LYS A 237 -13.66 33.39 -2.81
C LYS A 237 -14.99 33.29 -2.05
N THR A 238 -15.51 32.08 -1.86
CA THR A 238 -16.83 31.85 -1.24
C THR A 238 -16.74 31.83 0.28
N TYR A 239 -15.67 31.24 0.84
CA TYR A 239 -15.60 30.88 2.24
C TYR A 239 -14.55 31.63 3.04
N CYS A 240 -13.42 32.08 2.46
CA CYS A 240 -12.45 32.89 3.21
C CYS A 240 -13.00 34.31 3.43
N LEU A 241 -12.85 34.87 4.64
CA LEU A 241 -13.37 36.21 4.94
C LEU A 241 -12.54 37.32 4.27
N GLU A 242 -11.24 37.06 4.03
CA GLU A 242 -10.30 37.98 3.40
C GLU A 242 -9.48 37.28 2.30
N PRO A 243 -10.11 36.89 1.17
CA PRO A 243 -9.49 36.04 0.14
C PRO A 243 -8.25 36.66 -0.53
N GLU A 244 -8.11 37.99 -0.48
CA GLU A 244 -6.96 38.71 -1.03
C GLU A 244 -5.66 38.50 -0.22
N LYS A 245 -5.78 38.01 1.03
CA LYS A 245 -4.63 37.73 1.91
C LYS A 245 -4.18 36.27 1.89
N VAL A 246 -4.91 35.40 1.19
CA VAL A 246 -4.58 33.98 1.11
C VAL A 246 -3.36 33.81 0.23
N ASP A 247 -2.28 33.33 0.85
CA ASP A 247 -1.15 32.76 0.15
C ASP A 247 -1.40 31.25 -0.05
N LYS A 248 -1.38 30.80 -1.30
CA LYS A 248 -1.64 29.40 -1.64
C LYS A 248 -0.41 28.51 -1.44
N ASP A 249 0.77 29.12 -1.36
CA ASP A 249 2.04 28.42 -1.15
C ASP A 249 2.36 28.31 0.35
N ASN A 250 1.54 28.90 1.22
CA ASN A 250 1.68 28.76 2.66
C ASN A 250 1.28 27.33 3.13
N GLU A 251 2.21 26.64 3.80
CA GLU A 251 2.03 25.26 4.24
C GLU A 251 0.84 25.08 5.20
N ASP A 252 0.66 25.98 6.18
CA ASP A 252 -0.48 25.90 7.11
C ASP A 252 -1.83 26.05 6.39
N PHE A 253 -1.88 26.87 5.32
CA PHE A 253 -3.06 27.00 4.48
C PHE A 253 -3.30 25.71 3.69
N GLN A 254 -2.26 25.16 3.06
CA GLN A 254 -2.37 23.91 2.31
C GLN A 254 -2.81 22.75 3.21
N GLU A 255 -2.18 22.59 4.37
CA GLU A 255 -2.51 21.56 5.34
C GLU A 255 -3.94 21.71 5.85
N SER A 256 -4.42 22.93 6.10
CA SER A 256 -5.82 23.16 6.51
C SER A 256 -6.85 22.71 5.47
N ASN A 257 -6.45 22.59 4.20
CA ASN A 257 -7.28 22.15 3.09
C ASN A 257 -7.13 20.64 2.79
N ARG A 258 -6.29 19.91 3.55
CA ARG A 258 -6.17 18.46 3.48
C ARG A 258 -7.17 17.80 4.42
N MET A 259 -8.20 17.18 3.84
CA MET A 259 -9.31 16.63 4.61
C MET A 259 -9.14 15.12 4.81
N TYR A 260 -8.54 14.74 5.94
CA TYR A 260 -8.28 13.35 6.35
C TYR A 260 -9.58 12.61 6.68
N SER A 261 -10.12 11.88 5.71
CA SER A 261 -11.53 11.50 5.72
C SER A 261 -11.81 10.04 5.41
N VAL A 262 -12.96 9.58 5.91
CA VAL A 262 -13.59 8.33 5.50
C VAL A 262 -14.83 8.66 4.68
N ASN A 263 -14.86 8.32 3.39
CA ASN A 263 -15.92 8.72 2.45
C ASN A 263 -16.22 10.24 2.43
N GLY A 264 -15.22 11.07 2.77
CA GLY A 264 -15.38 12.51 2.91
C GLY A 264 -15.93 13.00 4.23
N TYR A 265 -15.97 12.16 5.26
CA TYR A 265 -16.30 12.56 6.61
C TYR A 265 -15.05 12.54 7.49
N THR A 266 -14.79 13.65 8.17
CA THR A 266 -13.65 13.83 9.09
C THR A 266 -14.13 13.84 10.55
N PHE A 267 -13.22 13.68 11.50
CA PHE A 267 -13.45 13.84 12.94
C PHE A 267 -14.66 13.03 13.47
N GLY A 268 -14.77 11.76 13.07
CA GLY A 268 -15.82 10.86 13.56
C GLY A 268 -17.21 11.16 13.00
N SER A 269 -17.34 11.97 11.94
CA SER A 269 -18.63 12.44 11.43
C SER A 269 -19.37 11.47 10.50
N LEU A 270 -18.75 10.36 10.08
CA LEU A 270 -19.35 9.35 9.21
C LEU A 270 -20.61 8.72 9.86
N PRO A 271 -21.80 8.87 9.26
CA PRO A 271 -23.03 8.31 9.82
C PRO A 271 -23.39 6.95 9.21
N GLY A 272 -24.31 6.22 9.84
CA GLY A 272 -25.04 5.12 9.19
C GLY A 272 -24.32 3.77 9.12
N LEU A 273 -23.15 3.62 9.73
CA LEU A 273 -22.49 2.32 9.91
C LEU A 273 -23.10 1.56 11.09
N SER A 274 -24.18 0.82 10.84
CA SER A 274 -24.83 -0.01 11.86
C SER A 274 -25.07 -1.43 11.36
N MET A 275 -24.83 -2.41 12.22
CA MET A 275 -25.02 -3.83 11.93
C MET A 275 -25.48 -4.57 13.20
N CYS A 276 -25.95 -5.80 13.03
CA CYS A 276 -26.34 -6.66 14.13
C CYS A 276 -25.21 -7.61 14.53
N VAL A 277 -25.14 -8.00 15.81
CA VAL A 277 -24.34 -9.15 16.23
C VAL A 277 -24.73 -10.38 15.39
N GLU A 278 -23.73 -11.15 14.95
CA GLU A 278 -23.84 -12.26 13.98
C GLU A 278 -24.14 -11.85 12.53
N ASP A 279 -24.17 -10.56 12.18
CA ASP A 279 -24.19 -10.15 10.78
C ASP A 279 -22.87 -10.56 10.10
N ARG A 280 -23.01 -11.20 8.94
CA ARG A 280 -21.90 -11.39 8.00
C ARG A 280 -21.75 -10.13 7.17
N VAL A 281 -20.65 -9.45 7.36
CA VAL A 281 -20.39 -8.12 6.79
C VAL A 281 -19.27 -8.23 5.75
N LYS A 282 -19.54 -7.69 4.58
CA LYS A 282 -18.54 -7.49 3.53
C LYS A 282 -18.17 -6.01 3.50
N TRP A 283 -16.90 -5.73 3.77
CA TRP A 283 -16.32 -4.40 3.64
C TRP A 283 -15.58 -4.33 2.31
N TYR A 284 -15.95 -3.38 1.47
CA TYR A 284 -15.26 -3.05 0.24
C TYR A 284 -14.46 -1.78 0.50
N LEU A 285 -13.13 -1.89 0.58
CA LEU A 285 -12.25 -0.79 0.94
C LEU A 285 -11.36 -0.39 -0.23
N PHE A 286 -11.05 0.89 -0.32
CA PHE A 286 -9.98 1.37 -1.19
C PHE A 286 -9.31 2.63 -0.63
N GLY A 287 -8.04 2.81 -0.95
CA GLY A 287 -7.31 4.05 -0.67
C GLY A 287 -7.32 4.98 -1.88
N MET A 288 -7.17 6.28 -1.67
CA MET A 288 -7.07 7.26 -2.76
C MET A 288 -6.35 8.52 -2.32
N GLY A 289 -5.46 9.07 -3.16
CA GLY A 289 -4.80 10.35 -2.90
C GLY A 289 -3.36 10.39 -3.41
N ASN A 290 -2.42 10.69 -2.53
CA ASN A 290 -1.03 11.04 -2.82
C ASN A 290 -0.02 10.29 -1.93
N GLU A 291 1.23 10.74 -1.88
CA GLU A 291 2.32 10.12 -1.10
C GLU A 291 1.99 10.02 0.39
N VAL A 292 1.32 11.03 0.96
CA VAL A 292 0.86 11.00 2.35
C VAL A 292 -0.20 9.92 2.62
N ASP A 293 -0.86 9.35 1.60
CA ASP A 293 -1.93 8.38 1.76
C ASP A 293 -1.43 6.95 2.10
N VAL A 294 -0.64 6.84 3.16
CA VAL A 294 -0.30 5.59 3.84
C VAL A 294 -1.31 5.33 4.95
N HIS A 295 -2.43 4.68 4.60
CA HIS A 295 -3.50 4.42 5.56
C HIS A 295 -3.37 3.05 6.20
N ALA A 296 -3.62 2.98 7.50
CA ALA A 296 -3.66 1.75 8.29
C ALA A 296 -5.05 1.59 8.94
N ALA A 297 -6.04 1.14 8.17
CA ALA A 297 -7.42 1.04 8.62
C ALA A 297 -7.59 -0.07 9.68
N PHE A 298 -8.07 0.32 10.86
CA PHE A 298 -8.25 -0.57 12.01
C PHE A 298 -9.69 -0.55 12.54
N PHE A 299 -10.28 -1.73 12.65
CA PHE A 299 -11.63 -1.96 13.15
C PHE A 299 -11.56 -2.43 14.61
N HIS A 300 -11.71 -1.49 15.54
CA HIS A 300 -11.51 -1.77 16.96
C HIS A 300 -12.45 -2.88 17.45
N GLY A 301 -11.89 -3.84 18.19
CA GLY A 301 -12.62 -4.93 18.84
C GLY A 301 -13.26 -5.97 17.92
N GLN A 302 -12.97 -5.95 16.62
CA GLN A 302 -13.50 -6.89 15.63
C GLN A 302 -12.40 -7.77 15.02
N ALA A 303 -12.81 -8.86 14.37
CA ALA A 303 -11.92 -9.76 13.65
C ALA A 303 -12.26 -9.78 12.16
N LEU A 304 -11.25 -9.62 11.30
CA LEU A 304 -11.42 -9.56 9.86
C LEU A 304 -10.60 -10.64 9.17
N THR A 305 -11.07 -11.05 8.00
CA THR A 305 -10.37 -11.98 7.13
C THR A 305 -10.38 -11.48 5.68
N ASN A 306 -9.31 -11.74 4.95
CA ASN A 306 -9.23 -11.55 3.50
C ASN A 306 -8.51 -12.74 2.88
N LYS A 307 -9.03 -13.26 1.77
CA LYS A 307 -8.45 -14.42 1.07
C LYS A 307 -8.18 -15.62 1.99
N ASN A 308 -9.04 -15.79 3.00
CA ASN A 308 -8.95 -16.80 4.07
C ASN A 308 -7.76 -16.65 5.04
N TYR A 309 -7.09 -15.50 5.07
CA TYR A 309 -6.09 -15.16 6.08
C TYR A 309 -6.67 -14.17 7.08
N HIS A 310 -6.27 -14.28 8.35
CA HIS A 310 -6.59 -13.31 9.40
C HIS A 310 -5.92 -11.97 9.11
N ILE A 311 -6.64 -10.88 9.41
CA ILE A 311 -6.15 -9.52 9.28
C ILE A 311 -6.59 -8.69 10.48
N ASP A 312 -5.62 -8.03 11.10
CA ASP A 312 -5.86 -7.06 12.17
C ASP A 312 -5.98 -5.63 11.63
N THR A 313 -5.10 -5.23 10.70
CA THR A 313 -5.05 -3.88 10.09
C THR A 313 -5.04 -4.01 8.56
N ILE A 314 -5.76 -3.13 7.86
CA ILE A 314 -5.81 -3.09 6.39
C ILE A 314 -5.05 -1.87 5.91
N ASN A 315 -3.94 -2.09 5.20
CA ASN A 315 -3.19 -0.98 4.60
C ASN A 315 -3.80 -0.59 3.25
N LEU A 316 -3.96 0.71 3.02
CA LEU A 316 -4.53 1.26 1.80
C LEU A 316 -3.66 2.43 1.32
N PHE A 317 -3.30 2.40 0.04
CA PHE A 317 -2.53 3.41 -0.67
C PHE A 317 -3.36 3.96 -1.84
N PRO A 318 -2.89 4.96 -2.60
CA PRO A 318 -3.64 5.50 -3.73
C PRO A 318 -4.11 4.43 -4.72
N ALA A 319 -5.42 4.25 -4.82
CA ALA A 319 -6.09 3.20 -5.61
C ALA A 319 -5.84 1.74 -5.19
N THR A 320 -5.33 1.46 -3.99
CA THR A 320 -5.33 0.08 -3.45
C THR A 320 -6.77 -0.43 -3.37
N LEU A 321 -7.03 -1.63 -3.88
CA LEU A 321 -8.37 -2.23 -3.95
C LEU A 321 -8.45 -3.44 -3.02
N PHE A 322 -9.32 -3.38 -2.02
CA PHE A 322 -9.37 -4.38 -0.96
C PHE A 322 -10.79 -4.79 -0.59
N ASP A 323 -10.99 -6.03 -0.18
CA ASP A 323 -12.25 -6.50 0.38
C ASP A 323 -12.01 -7.35 1.63
N ALA A 324 -12.79 -7.11 2.69
CA ALA A 324 -12.66 -7.84 3.95
C ALA A 324 -13.98 -8.45 4.37
N PHE A 325 -13.91 -9.63 4.99
CA PHE A 325 -15.06 -10.32 5.57
C PHE A 325 -14.96 -10.27 7.09
N MET A 326 -16.08 -9.95 7.73
CA MET A 326 -16.21 -9.83 9.17
C MET A 326 -17.53 -10.48 9.61
N VAL A 327 -17.52 -11.14 10.77
CA VAL A 327 -18.75 -11.45 11.51
C VAL A 327 -18.82 -10.52 12.69
N ALA A 328 -19.84 -9.67 12.74
CA ALA A 328 -19.95 -8.64 13.77
C ALA A 328 -20.18 -9.28 15.15
N GLN A 329 -19.30 -8.95 16.10
CA GLN A 329 -19.34 -9.46 17.47
C GLN A 329 -19.23 -8.30 18.46
N ASN A 330 -19.41 -8.60 19.76
CA ASN A 330 -19.36 -7.63 20.86
C ASN A 330 -20.29 -6.41 20.67
N PRO A 331 -21.54 -6.47 21.17
CA PRO A 331 -22.47 -5.35 21.03
C PRO A 331 -21.91 -4.08 21.67
N GLY A 332 -22.06 -2.95 20.99
CA GLY A 332 -21.55 -1.66 21.41
C GLY A 332 -21.19 -0.73 20.25
N GLU A 333 -20.72 0.46 20.61
CA GLU A 333 -20.11 1.42 19.69
C GLU A 333 -18.61 1.15 19.58
N TRP A 334 -18.10 1.13 18.36
CA TRP A 334 -16.70 0.83 18.06
C TRP A 334 -16.09 1.87 17.12
N MET A 335 -14.79 2.08 17.28
CA MET A 335 -14.00 2.98 16.44
C MET A 335 -13.55 2.28 15.16
N LEU A 336 -13.64 2.99 14.04
CA LEU A 336 -12.94 2.74 12.80
C LEU A 336 -11.94 3.89 12.60
N SER A 337 -10.65 3.61 12.62
CA SER A 337 -9.62 4.65 12.58
C SER A 337 -8.49 4.27 11.65
N CYS A 338 -7.82 5.26 11.06
CA CYS A 338 -6.47 5.07 10.54
C CYS A 338 -5.47 5.01 11.72
N GLN A 339 -4.48 4.14 11.66
CA GLN A 339 -3.43 4.00 12.68
C GLN A 339 -2.09 4.58 12.25
N ASN A 340 -2.04 5.22 11.08
CA ASN A 340 -1.05 6.27 10.84
C ASN A 340 -1.31 7.38 11.87
N LEU A 341 -0.31 7.69 12.68
CA LEU A 341 -0.44 8.59 13.83
C LEU A 341 -0.71 10.05 13.42
N ASN A 342 -0.17 10.51 12.29
CA ASN A 342 -0.47 11.84 11.74
C ASN A 342 -1.93 11.90 11.25
N HIS A 343 -2.38 10.87 10.54
CA HIS A 343 -3.77 10.79 10.07
C HIS A 343 -4.76 10.71 11.25
N LEU A 344 -4.39 10.00 12.31
CA LEU A 344 -5.22 9.82 13.50
C LEU A 344 -5.49 11.18 14.20
N LYS A 345 -4.43 11.97 14.47
CA LYS A 345 -4.55 13.31 15.09
C LYS A 345 -5.18 14.35 14.16
N ALA A 346 -5.05 14.18 12.84
CA ALA A 346 -5.74 14.98 11.84
C ALA A 346 -7.23 14.60 11.64
N GLY A 347 -7.74 13.60 12.39
CA GLY A 347 -9.16 13.31 12.48
C GLY A 347 -9.67 12.20 11.56
N LEU A 348 -8.81 11.35 11.01
CA LEU A 348 -9.20 10.19 10.20
C LEU A 348 -9.78 9.06 11.07
N GLN A 349 -10.99 9.32 11.59
CA GLN A 349 -11.72 8.51 12.56
C GLN A 349 -13.20 8.47 12.20
N ALA A 350 -13.85 7.34 12.48
CA ALA A 350 -15.27 7.08 12.26
C ALA A 350 -15.81 6.11 13.33
N PHE A 351 -17.12 6.06 13.51
CA PHE A 351 -17.76 5.12 14.44
C PHE A 351 -18.64 4.13 13.70
N PHE A 352 -18.73 2.91 14.21
CA PHE A 352 -19.74 1.93 13.79
C PHE A 352 -20.46 1.32 15.00
N GLN A 353 -21.71 0.93 14.80
CA GLN A 353 -22.59 0.41 15.85
C GLN A 353 -22.88 -1.07 15.61
N VAL A 354 -22.61 -1.89 16.61
CA VAL A 354 -22.98 -3.32 16.63
C VAL A 354 -24.12 -3.51 17.61
N GLN A 355 -25.30 -3.85 17.10
CA GLN A 355 -26.55 -3.90 17.87
C GLN A 355 -26.97 -5.34 18.17
N GLU A 356 -27.63 -5.55 19.31
CA GLU A 356 -28.26 -6.85 19.60
C GLU A 356 -29.60 -6.97 18.87
N CYS A 357 -29.66 -7.86 17.87
CA CYS A 357 -30.85 -8.07 17.05
C CYS A 357 -31.53 -9.44 17.25
N ASN A 358 -31.26 -10.11 18.38
CA ASN A 358 -31.81 -11.45 18.72
C ASN A 358 -31.50 -12.57 17.71
N LYS A 359 -30.39 -12.48 16.97
CA LYS A 359 -29.86 -13.61 16.20
C LYS A 359 -29.31 -14.67 17.17
N SER A 360 -29.48 -15.95 16.84
CA SER A 360 -28.93 -17.04 17.66
C SER A 360 -27.42 -17.04 17.55
N SER A 361 -26.71 -16.58 18.58
CA SER A 361 -25.26 -16.73 18.63
C SER A 361 -24.91 -18.21 18.69
N SER A 362 -23.94 -18.63 17.87
CA SER A 362 -23.27 -19.90 18.12
C SER A 362 -22.51 -19.73 19.42
N LYS A 363 -23.15 -20.14 20.53
CA LYS A 363 -22.51 -20.16 21.85
C LYS A 363 -21.39 -21.20 21.85
N ASP A 364 -20.25 -20.86 21.29
CA ASP A 364 -19.03 -21.46 21.80
C ASP A 364 -18.72 -20.77 23.13
N ASN A 365 -19.20 -21.41 24.20
CA ASN A 365 -18.80 -21.17 25.57
C ASN A 365 -17.30 -21.45 25.69
N THR A 366 -16.45 -20.55 25.21
CA THR A 366 -15.03 -20.59 25.52
C THR A 366 -14.78 -19.67 26.70
N HIS A 367 -15.23 -20.08 27.90
CA HIS A 367 -14.44 -19.74 29.08
C HIS A 367 -13.05 -20.32 28.83
N GLY A 368 -12.02 -19.46 28.82
CA GLY A 368 -10.70 -19.89 28.42
C GLY A 368 -10.23 -21.05 29.28
N ASN A 369 -9.87 -22.17 28.67
CA ASN A 369 -9.48 -23.37 29.42
C ASN A 369 -8.18 -23.14 30.21
N HIS A 370 -7.35 -22.20 29.76
CA HIS A 370 -6.14 -21.76 30.45
C HIS A 370 -6.09 -20.23 30.55
N VAL A 371 -5.63 -19.73 31.69
CA VAL A 371 -5.39 -18.30 31.92
C VAL A 371 -3.89 -18.02 31.83
N ARG A 372 -3.49 -17.13 30.92
CA ARG A 372 -2.13 -16.62 30.80
C ARG A 372 -2.05 -15.29 31.56
N HIS A 373 -1.40 -15.27 32.72
CA HIS A 373 -1.34 -14.08 33.57
C HIS A 373 0.06 -13.45 33.52
N TYR A 374 0.12 -12.18 33.13
CA TYR A 374 1.32 -11.36 33.05
C TYR A 374 1.28 -10.22 34.06
N TYR A 375 2.45 -9.86 34.61
CA TYR A 375 2.64 -8.66 35.43
C TYR A 375 3.57 -7.72 34.68
N ILE A 376 3.03 -6.61 34.18
CA ILE A 376 3.77 -5.66 33.35
C ILE A 376 3.74 -4.30 34.04
N ALA A 377 4.87 -3.60 34.08
CA ALA A 377 4.88 -2.20 34.51
C ALA A 377 5.47 -1.31 33.42
N ALA A 378 4.96 -0.09 33.33
CA ALA A 378 5.60 0.99 32.60
C ALA A 378 6.57 1.70 33.56
N GLU A 379 7.82 1.87 33.14
CA GLU A 379 8.85 2.51 33.95
C GLU A 379 9.85 3.29 33.09
N GLU A 380 10.46 4.30 33.71
CA GLU A 380 11.43 5.17 33.04
C GLU A 380 12.82 4.54 32.96
N ILE A 381 13.45 4.65 31.79
CA ILE A 381 14.85 4.26 31.56
C ILE A 381 15.56 5.33 30.73
N ILE A 382 16.89 5.35 30.78
CA ILE A 382 17.70 6.00 29.74
C ILE A 382 18.00 4.97 28.68
N TRP A 383 17.50 5.19 27.48
CA TRP A 383 17.74 4.35 26.32
C TRP A 383 18.86 4.96 25.46
N ASN A 384 19.83 4.14 25.08
CA ASN A 384 20.89 4.53 24.16
C ASN A 384 20.70 3.76 22.86
N TYR A 385 20.41 4.48 21.76
CA TYR A 385 20.14 3.90 20.45
C TYR A 385 21.35 3.22 19.82
N ALA A 386 22.56 3.62 20.22
CA ALA A 386 23.79 2.99 19.79
C ALA A 386 24.81 2.87 20.95
N PRO A 387 24.69 1.82 21.79
CA PRO A 387 25.56 1.65 22.96
C PRO A 387 27.07 1.56 22.68
N SER A 388 27.47 1.17 21.46
CA SER A 388 28.87 1.11 21.04
C SER A 388 29.47 2.49 20.72
N GLY A 389 28.65 3.49 20.38
CA GLY A 389 29.06 4.79 19.83
C GLY A 389 29.68 4.72 18.42
N ILE A 390 29.62 3.58 17.73
CA ILE A 390 30.20 3.37 16.41
C ILE A 390 29.19 2.71 15.47
N ASP A 391 29.28 3.00 14.17
CA ASP A 391 28.61 2.21 13.14
C ASP A 391 29.36 0.88 12.96
N ILE A 392 28.68 -0.25 13.22
CA ILE A 392 29.30 -1.58 13.13
C ILE A 392 29.64 -1.96 11.69
N PHE A 393 29.01 -1.34 10.69
CA PHE A 393 29.25 -1.61 9.27
C PHE A 393 30.50 -0.88 8.76
N THR A 394 30.59 0.44 8.98
CA THR A 394 31.72 1.26 8.50
C THR A 394 32.90 1.27 9.47
N LYS A 395 32.68 0.92 10.75
CA LYS A 395 33.64 1.03 11.86
C LYS A 395 33.99 2.47 12.24
N GLU A 396 33.20 3.44 11.80
CA GLU A 396 33.39 4.86 12.11
C GLU A 396 32.66 5.24 13.40
N ASN A 397 33.09 6.36 14.00
CA ASN A 397 32.40 6.95 15.14
C ASN A 397 31.13 7.64 14.65
N LEU A 398 30.00 7.46 15.34
CA LEU A 398 28.73 8.04 14.94
C LEU A 398 28.74 9.57 14.95
N THR A 399 29.65 10.21 15.69
CA THR A 399 29.81 11.67 15.71
C THR A 399 30.98 12.15 14.85
N ALA A 400 31.42 11.36 13.86
CA ALA A 400 32.48 11.77 12.94
C ALA A 400 32.03 12.98 12.10
N PRO A 401 32.91 13.97 11.82
CA PRO A 401 32.58 15.06 10.91
C PRO A 401 32.16 14.52 9.54
N GLU A 402 31.17 15.15 8.91
CA GLU A 402 30.65 14.79 7.57
C GLU A 402 29.99 13.39 7.48
N SER A 403 29.77 12.69 8.59
CA SER A 403 29.01 11.43 8.60
C SER A 403 27.51 11.69 8.75
N ASP A 404 26.67 10.92 8.04
CA ASP A 404 25.21 11.00 8.15
C ASP A 404 24.73 10.70 9.57
N SER A 405 25.41 9.76 10.26
CA SER A 405 25.12 9.43 11.66
C SER A 405 25.28 10.61 12.62
N LYS A 406 26.06 11.65 12.24
CA LYS A 406 26.29 12.81 13.10
C LYS A 406 24.98 13.55 13.39
N VAL A 407 24.10 13.66 12.40
CA VAL A 407 22.82 14.38 12.50
C VAL A 407 22.02 13.91 13.72
N PHE A 408 21.94 12.58 13.92
CA PHE A 408 21.15 11.96 14.98
C PHE A 408 21.92 11.80 16.30
N PHE A 409 23.25 11.67 16.26
CA PHE A 409 24.06 11.33 17.44
C PHE A 409 24.85 12.52 18.03
N GLU A 410 24.90 13.67 17.35
CA GLU A 410 25.54 14.88 17.86
C GLU A 410 24.82 15.39 19.12
N GLN A 411 25.57 15.54 20.20
CA GLN A 411 25.11 16.14 21.44
C GLN A 411 25.75 17.52 21.62
N GLY A 412 24.94 18.54 21.92
CA GLY A 412 25.43 19.92 21.96
C GLY A 412 24.52 20.91 22.69
N PRO A 413 24.68 22.22 22.41
CA PRO A 413 23.85 23.27 22.99
C PRO A 413 22.36 23.09 22.77
N THR A 414 21.97 22.73 21.54
CA THR A 414 20.58 22.60 21.08
C THR A 414 20.28 21.21 20.50
N ARG A 415 21.11 20.19 20.80
CA ARG A 415 20.96 18.82 20.29
C ARG A 415 21.08 17.80 21.43
N ILE A 416 20.13 16.88 21.51
CA ILE A 416 20.03 15.87 22.58
C ILE A 416 21.09 14.77 22.41
N GLY A 417 21.34 14.34 21.18
CA GLY A 417 22.27 13.26 20.82
C GLY A 417 21.62 11.88 20.90
N GLY A 418 22.42 10.81 21.01
CA GLY A 418 21.93 9.43 20.86
C GLY A 418 21.33 8.74 22.10
N SER A 419 20.99 9.47 23.16
CA SER A 419 20.45 8.89 24.40
C SER A 419 19.28 9.68 24.95
N TYR A 420 18.16 8.98 25.21
CA TYR A 420 16.89 9.58 25.59
C TYR A 420 16.31 8.89 26.82
N LYS A 421 15.69 9.67 27.70
CA LYS A 421 14.81 9.17 28.75
C LYS A 421 13.50 8.71 28.07
N LYS A 422 13.10 7.48 28.35
CA LYS A 422 11.95 6.79 27.72
C LYS A 422 11.09 6.07 28.75
N LEU A 423 9.81 5.87 28.45
CA LEU A 423 8.90 5.00 29.22
C LEU A 423 8.75 3.67 28.49
N VAL A 424 8.99 2.56 29.18
CA VAL A 424 9.00 1.22 28.55
C VAL A 424 8.24 0.20 29.37
N TYR A 425 7.66 -0.80 28.70
CA TYR A 425 7.05 -1.96 29.36
C TYR A 425 8.11 -2.97 29.82
N ARG A 426 8.03 -3.42 31.07
CA ARG A 426 8.89 -4.49 31.62
C ARG A 426 8.09 -5.52 32.40
N GLU A 427 8.49 -6.78 32.29
CA GLU A 427 7.83 -7.91 32.95
C GLU A 427 8.33 -8.09 34.38
N TYR A 428 7.39 -8.40 35.27
CA TYR A 428 7.60 -8.72 36.66
C TYR A 428 7.10 -10.13 36.98
N THR A 429 7.59 -10.67 38.08
CA THR A 429 7.26 -12.04 38.50
C THR A 429 5.90 -12.16 39.16
N ASP A 430 5.40 -11.09 39.79
CA ASP A 430 4.15 -11.07 40.54
C ASP A 430 3.59 -9.63 40.71
N ALA A 431 2.45 -9.54 41.40
CA ALA A 431 1.71 -8.30 41.64
C ALA A 431 2.42 -7.29 42.58
N SER A 432 3.55 -7.64 43.20
CA SER A 432 4.31 -6.71 44.04
C SER A 432 5.21 -5.78 43.22
N PHE A 433 5.42 -6.08 41.93
CA PHE A 433 6.27 -5.31 41.01
C PHE A 433 7.68 -5.01 41.57
N THR A 434 8.20 -5.91 42.39
CA THR A 434 9.51 -5.79 43.05
C THR A 434 10.60 -6.50 42.26
N ASN A 435 10.38 -7.75 41.86
CA ASN A 435 11.37 -8.55 41.14
C ASN A 435 11.06 -8.58 39.63
N ARG A 436 11.90 -7.92 38.83
CA ARG A 436 11.85 -8.00 37.37
C ARG A 436 12.14 -9.42 36.91
N LYS A 437 11.37 -9.91 35.95
CA LYS A 437 11.68 -11.18 35.27
C LYS A 437 12.86 -10.93 34.34
N VAL A 438 13.96 -11.64 34.58
CA VAL A 438 15.21 -11.43 33.83
C VAL A 438 15.03 -11.96 32.40
N ARG A 439 15.36 -11.14 31.40
CA ARG A 439 15.39 -11.57 30.00
C ARG A 439 16.47 -12.61 29.79
N GLY A 440 16.11 -13.71 29.15
CA GLY A 440 17.06 -14.75 28.75
C GLY A 440 17.86 -14.36 27.50
N PRO A 441 18.87 -15.17 27.13
CA PRO A 441 19.63 -14.97 25.88
C PRO A 441 18.77 -14.99 24.61
N GLU A 442 17.62 -15.68 24.64
CA GLU A 442 16.69 -15.71 23.49
C GLU A 442 15.88 -14.41 23.36
N GLU A 443 15.77 -13.63 24.43
CA GLU A 443 14.96 -12.39 24.49
C GLU A 443 15.85 -11.13 24.47
N GLU A 444 17.17 -11.28 24.42
CA GLU A 444 18.13 -10.17 24.38
C GLU A 444 17.82 -9.22 23.21
N HIS A 445 17.39 -9.78 22.08
CA HIS A 445 17.07 -9.02 20.87
C HIS A 445 15.85 -8.10 21.03
N LEU A 446 14.99 -8.28 22.04
CA LEU A 446 13.79 -7.46 22.20
C LEU A 446 14.10 -5.98 22.44
N GLY A 447 15.31 -5.64 22.93
CA GLY A 447 15.74 -4.25 23.04
C GLY A 447 14.77 -3.37 23.83
N ILE A 448 14.28 -2.31 23.21
CA ILE A 448 13.37 -1.36 23.86
C ILE A 448 12.00 -1.97 24.18
N LEU A 449 11.54 -2.92 23.35
CA LEU A 449 10.19 -3.48 23.36
C LEU A 449 9.76 -4.02 24.72
N GLY A 450 8.47 -4.12 24.95
CA GLY A 450 7.88 -4.85 26.07
C GLY A 450 8.15 -6.37 26.04
N PRO A 451 7.78 -7.11 27.09
CA PRO A 451 7.78 -8.57 27.05
C PRO A 451 6.78 -9.13 26.03
N VAL A 452 7.03 -10.34 25.53
CA VAL A 452 6.11 -11.02 24.62
C VAL A 452 4.87 -11.51 25.38
N ILE A 453 3.70 -10.97 25.05
CA ILE A 453 2.41 -11.55 25.46
C ILE A 453 2.05 -12.67 24.49
N TRP A 454 1.70 -13.85 24.96
CA TRP A 454 1.40 -14.98 24.08
C TRP A 454 0.22 -15.82 24.57
N ALA A 455 -0.53 -16.36 23.62
CA ALA A 455 -1.69 -17.19 23.92
C ALA A 455 -2.02 -18.17 22.78
N GLU A 456 -2.73 -19.23 23.12
CA GLU A 456 -3.38 -20.08 22.13
C GLU A 456 -4.86 -19.71 21.94
N VAL A 457 -5.42 -20.08 20.79
CA VAL A 457 -6.87 -20.04 20.58
C VAL A 457 -7.59 -20.83 21.69
N GLY A 458 -8.53 -20.15 22.35
CA GLY A 458 -9.28 -20.62 23.50
C GLY A 458 -8.67 -20.27 24.86
N ASP A 459 -7.59 -19.50 24.94
CA ASP A 459 -7.04 -18.99 26.19
C ASP A 459 -7.68 -17.66 26.62
N THR A 460 -7.53 -17.33 27.91
CA THR A 460 -7.79 -16.00 28.47
C THR A 460 -6.47 -15.35 28.85
N ILE A 461 -6.20 -14.14 28.36
CA ILE A 461 -5.03 -13.35 28.71
C ILE A 461 -5.42 -12.40 29.83
N ARG A 462 -4.63 -12.37 30.90
CA ARG A 462 -4.77 -11.43 32.00
C ARG A 462 -3.48 -10.64 32.17
N VAL A 463 -3.57 -9.31 32.18
CA VAL A 463 -2.41 -8.44 32.35
C VAL A 463 -2.65 -7.53 33.54
N THR A 464 -1.94 -7.75 34.64
CA THR A 464 -1.91 -6.78 35.74
C THR A 464 -0.84 -5.75 35.40
N PHE A 465 -1.30 -4.55 35.04
CA PHE A 465 -0.49 -3.42 34.66
C PHE A 465 -0.31 -2.45 35.83
N HIS A 466 0.93 -2.04 36.09
CA HIS A 466 1.25 -1.02 37.08
C HIS A 466 2.03 0.14 36.45
N ASN A 467 1.56 1.36 36.67
CA ASN A 467 2.18 2.54 36.11
C ASN A 467 3.18 3.15 37.11
N LYS A 468 4.49 3.11 36.79
CA LYS A 468 5.55 3.75 37.59
C LYS A 468 6.02 5.08 36.99
N GLY A 469 5.47 5.51 35.86
CA GLY A 469 5.77 6.79 35.23
C GLY A 469 4.92 7.95 35.76
N GLU A 470 5.24 9.16 35.30
CA GLU A 470 4.57 10.40 35.71
C GLU A 470 3.31 10.74 34.89
N TYR A 471 3.10 10.07 33.75
CA TYR A 471 1.96 10.26 32.87
C TYR A 471 0.92 9.15 33.03
N PRO A 472 -0.39 9.43 32.81
CA PRO A 472 -1.38 8.36 32.73
C PRO A 472 -1.16 7.52 31.47
N LEU A 473 -1.22 6.19 31.61
CA LEU A 473 -0.92 5.23 30.54
C LEU A 473 -2.00 4.14 30.47
N SER A 474 -1.99 3.30 29.44
CA SER A 474 -2.88 2.14 29.32
C SER A 474 -2.19 0.97 28.63
N ILE A 475 -2.90 -0.14 28.40
CA ILE A 475 -2.48 -1.19 27.46
C ILE A 475 -3.65 -1.53 26.55
N GLU A 476 -3.50 -1.24 25.26
CA GLU A 476 -4.40 -1.63 24.17
C GLU A 476 -3.77 -2.78 23.38
N PRO A 477 -4.43 -3.96 23.31
CA PRO A 477 -3.94 -5.08 22.52
C PRO A 477 -4.53 -5.09 21.11
N ILE A 478 -3.74 -5.50 20.12
CA ILE A 478 -4.25 -5.73 18.76
C ILE A 478 -4.66 -7.18 18.57
N GLY A 479 -5.86 -7.40 18.04
CA GLY A 479 -6.25 -8.72 17.55
C GLY A 479 -6.52 -9.74 18.65
N VAL A 480 -7.06 -9.28 19.78
CA VAL A 480 -7.70 -10.12 20.80
C VAL A 480 -9.06 -9.53 21.13
N ARG A 481 -9.93 -10.33 21.74
CA ARG A 481 -11.27 -9.88 22.09
C ARG A 481 -11.31 -9.31 23.50
N PHE A 482 -11.79 -8.08 23.64
CA PHE A 482 -11.98 -7.41 24.93
C PHE A 482 -13.37 -6.81 25.05
N SER A 483 -13.88 -6.73 26.28
CA SER A 483 -15.09 -5.97 26.60
C SER A 483 -14.77 -4.47 26.64
N LYS A 484 -15.76 -3.60 26.49
CA LYS A 484 -15.61 -2.14 26.67
C LYS A 484 -14.94 -1.71 27.99
N ASN A 485 -15.14 -2.46 29.08
CA ASN A 485 -14.49 -2.18 30.37
C ASN A 485 -12.99 -2.54 30.42
N ASN A 486 -12.46 -3.23 29.40
CA ASN A 486 -11.07 -3.67 29.28
C ASN A 486 -10.38 -3.06 28.05
N GLU A 487 -11.04 -2.12 27.36
CA GLU A 487 -10.47 -1.35 26.26
C GLU A 487 -9.46 -0.33 26.82
N GLY A 488 -8.26 -0.30 26.24
CA GLY A 488 -7.15 0.56 26.64
C GLY A 488 -7.24 1.96 26.04
N THR A 489 -8.16 2.18 25.10
CA THR A 489 -8.38 3.45 24.39
C THR A 489 -9.71 4.08 24.79
N HIS A 490 -9.76 5.42 24.91
CA HIS A 490 -11.00 6.13 25.26
C HIS A 490 -11.53 6.99 24.10
N TYR A 491 -12.75 6.69 23.65
CA TYR A 491 -13.50 7.46 22.66
C TYR A 491 -15.00 7.37 22.94
N SER A 492 -15.78 8.31 22.40
CA SER A 492 -17.24 8.32 22.50
C SER A 492 -17.87 9.26 21.48
N SER A 493 -18.93 8.80 20.80
CA SER A 493 -19.74 9.63 19.91
C SER A 493 -20.66 10.63 20.64
N HIS A 494 -20.84 10.49 21.96
CA HIS A 494 -21.76 11.29 22.77
C HIS A 494 -21.11 11.79 24.07
N TYR A 495 -20.45 12.96 24.01
CA TYR A 495 -19.73 13.52 25.16
C TYR A 495 -20.63 13.94 26.35
N LYS A 496 -21.93 14.17 26.12
CA LYS A 496 -22.91 14.63 27.12
C LYS A 496 -23.94 13.56 27.51
N THR A 497 -23.53 12.51 28.23
CA THR A 497 -24.45 11.73 29.10
C THR A 497 -24.26 12.16 30.57
N GLN A 498 -25.30 12.01 31.40
CA GLN A 498 -25.51 12.66 32.71
C GLN A 498 -24.48 12.34 33.84
N SER A 499 -23.38 11.67 33.53
CA SER A 499 -22.17 11.66 34.34
C SER A 499 -21.03 12.08 33.42
N GLY A 500 -20.46 13.28 33.61
CA GLY A 500 -19.30 13.73 32.82
C GLY A 500 -18.31 12.58 32.70
N SER A 501 -18.10 12.10 31.46
CA SER A 501 -17.59 10.76 31.19
C SER A 501 -16.14 10.64 31.64
N VAL A 502 -15.94 10.22 32.89
CA VAL A 502 -14.62 9.86 33.42
C VAL A 502 -14.10 8.71 32.55
N PRO A 503 -12.88 8.79 31.99
CA PRO A 503 -12.28 7.70 31.25
C PRO A 503 -12.37 6.40 32.04
N SER A 504 -12.59 5.28 31.35
CA SER A 504 -12.53 3.96 31.97
C SER A 504 -11.20 3.82 32.71
N SER A 505 -11.19 3.16 33.87
CA SER A 505 -9.94 2.86 34.58
C SER A 505 -8.99 1.99 33.74
N ALA A 506 -9.51 1.30 32.71
CA ALA A 506 -8.71 0.54 31.75
C ALA A 506 -8.00 1.44 30.74
N SER A 507 -8.64 2.52 30.30
CA SER A 507 -8.12 3.42 29.27
C SER A 507 -7.32 4.60 29.85
N HIS A 508 -7.19 4.66 31.18
CA HIS A 508 -6.50 5.75 31.87
C HIS A 508 -5.98 5.30 33.24
N VAL A 509 -4.84 4.59 33.24
CA VAL A 509 -4.16 4.16 34.47
C VAL A 509 -3.25 5.29 34.93
N ALA A 510 -3.71 6.01 35.95
CA ALA A 510 -2.98 7.14 36.54
C ALA A 510 -1.57 6.74 37.03
N PRO A 511 -0.64 7.71 37.20
CA PRO A 511 0.65 7.48 37.85
C PRO A 511 0.48 6.74 39.18
N THR A 512 1.31 5.73 39.44
CA THR A 512 1.22 4.80 40.58
C THR A 512 -0.03 3.91 40.63
N GLY A 513 -0.93 4.04 39.66
CA GLY A 513 -2.14 3.24 39.51
C GLY A 513 -1.84 1.81 39.07
N THR A 514 -2.79 0.92 39.34
CA THR A 514 -2.74 -0.48 38.90
C THR A 514 -4.09 -0.89 38.32
N PHE A 515 -4.09 -1.52 37.16
CA PHE A 515 -5.28 -2.08 36.54
C PHE A 515 -5.01 -3.52 36.10
N THR A 516 -6.05 -4.37 36.06
CA THR A 516 -5.92 -5.74 35.54
C THR A 516 -6.84 -5.93 34.36
N TYR A 517 -6.24 -6.03 33.18
CA TYR A 517 -6.94 -6.32 31.94
C TYR A 517 -7.27 -7.80 31.83
N GLU A 518 -8.43 -8.11 31.24
CA GLU A 518 -8.81 -9.45 30.84
C GLU A 518 -9.27 -9.46 29.38
N TRP A 519 -8.57 -10.23 28.55
CA TRP A 519 -8.83 -10.41 27.13
C TRP A 519 -9.05 -11.90 26.82
N THR A 520 -9.83 -12.19 25.80
CA THR A 520 -10.12 -13.55 25.35
C THR A 520 -9.61 -13.76 23.93
N VAL A 521 -9.19 -14.99 23.64
CA VAL A 521 -8.67 -15.38 22.33
C VAL A 521 -9.62 -16.40 21.70
N PRO A 522 -10.78 -15.98 21.19
CA PRO A 522 -11.67 -16.89 20.47
C PRO A 522 -11.07 -17.34 19.13
N GLU A 523 -11.73 -18.24 18.41
CA GLU A 523 -11.21 -18.81 17.16
C GLU A 523 -11.07 -17.75 16.06
N GLU A 524 -12.02 -16.81 15.99
CA GLU A 524 -12.07 -15.77 14.97
C GLU A 524 -10.92 -14.75 15.03
N VAL A 525 -10.27 -14.54 16.18
CA VAL A 525 -9.11 -13.63 16.30
C VAL A 525 -7.77 -14.36 16.10
N GLY A 526 -7.81 -15.68 16.04
CA GLY A 526 -6.64 -16.53 15.90
C GLY A 526 -6.28 -16.82 14.45
N PRO A 527 -5.21 -17.60 14.23
CA PRO A 527 -4.80 -18.00 12.89
C PRO A 527 -5.86 -18.89 12.22
N THR A 528 -6.22 -18.55 10.99
CA THR A 528 -7.11 -19.36 10.14
C THR A 528 -6.45 -20.67 9.67
N TYR A 529 -7.15 -21.45 8.83
CA TYR A 529 -6.55 -22.65 8.25
C TYR A 529 -5.35 -22.34 7.33
N ALA A 530 -5.36 -21.21 6.62
CA ALA A 530 -4.32 -20.80 5.68
C ALA A 530 -3.16 -20.08 6.37
N ASP A 531 -3.42 -19.46 7.52
CA ASP A 531 -2.39 -18.76 8.29
C ASP A 531 -1.30 -19.68 8.84
N PRO A 532 -0.11 -19.10 9.13
CA PRO A 532 0.93 -19.77 9.90
C PRO A 532 0.42 -20.23 11.28
N VAL A 533 1.23 -21.04 11.95
CA VAL A 533 0.88 -21.60 13.27
C VAL A 533 0.64 -20.52 14.32
N CYS A 534 1.41 -19.44 14.25
CA CYS A 534 1.32 -18.27 15.12
C CYS A 534 1.26 -16.99 14.28
N LEU A 535 0.55 -15.99 14.75
CA LEU A 535 0.48 -14.65 14.17
C LEU A 535 1.23 -13.67 15.08
N ALA A 536 2.09 -12.85 14.46
CA ALA A 536 2.62 -11.63 15.06
C ALA A 536 1.48 -10.65 15.31
N LYS A 537 1.44 -10.06 16.50
CA LYS A 537 0.57 -8.96 16.90
C LYS A 537 1.39 -8.00 17.79
N MET A 538 0.76 -6.96 18.30
CA MET A 538 1.40 -6.01 19.22
C MET A 538 0.40 -5.48 20.24
N TYR A 539 0.93 -4.80 21.25
CA TYR A 539 0.19 -4.04 22.23
C TYR A 539 0.94 -2.75 22.56
N TYR A 540 0.21 -1.68 22.87
CA TYR A 540 0.77 -0.35 23.09
C TYR A 540 -0.03 0.41 24.15
N SER A 541 0.50 1.53 24.68
CA SER A 541 -0.35 2.47 25.44
C SER A 541 -1.14 3.34 24.46
N ALA A 542 -2.43 3.50 24.74
CA ALA A 542 -3.37 4.19 23.87
C ALA A 542 -4.15 5.30 24.60
N VAL A 543 -3.53 5.88 25.64
CA VAL A 543 -4.03 7.13 26.23
C VAL A 543 -3.85 8.25 25.21
N ASP A 544 -2.66 8.31 24.63
CA ASP A 544 -2.34 9.14 23.48
C ASP A 544 -1.38 8.36 22.56
N PRO A 545 -1.87 7.48 21.68
CA PRO A 545 -1.02 6.63 20.85
C PRO A 545 -0.03 7.40 19.96
N THR A 546 -0.33 8.67 19.61
CA THR A 546 0.58 9.50 18.81
C THR A 546 1.82 9.95 19.58
N LYS A 547 1.85 9.74 20.90
CA LYS A 547 2.98 10.07 21.77
C LYS A 547 3.50 8.86 22.55
N ASP A 548 2.58 8.06 23.08
CA ASP A 548 2.85 6.91 23.94
C ASP A 548 3.78 5.88 23.25
N ILE A 549 3.52 5.59 21.97
CA ILE A 549 4.31 4.64 21.17
C ILE A 549 5.74 5.15 21.01
N PHE A 550 5.90 6.40 20.53
CA PHE A 550 7.21 7.01 20.35
C PHE A 550 7.97 7.23 21.66
N THR A 551 7.26 7.43 22.78
CA THR A 551 7.87 7.48 24.12
C THR A 551 8.49 6.13 24.53
N GLY A 552 8.05 5.01 23.93
CA GLY A 552 8.63 3.66 24.09
C GLY A 552 7.66 2.58 24.56
N LEU A 553 6.36 2.89 24.67
CA LEU A 553 5.34 1.97 25.21
C LEU A 553 4.72 1.08 24.12
N ILE A 554 5.55 0.17 23.61
CA ILE A 554 5.20 -0.80 22.57
C ILE A 554 5.73 -2.19 22.95
N GLY A 555 4.99 -3.24 22.64
CA GLY A 555 5.44 -4.61 22.87
C GLY A 555 4.84 -5.64 21.91
N PRO A 556 5.55 -6.74 21.66
CA PRO A 556 5.07 -7.81 20.80
C PRO A 556 4.01 -8.67 21.48
N MET A 557 3.04 -9.12 20.69
CA MET A 557 2.09 -10.14 21.08
C MET A 557 2.09 -11.28 20.06
N LYS A 558 1.78 -12.50 20.50
CA LYS A 558 1.78 -13.69 19.64
C LYS A 558 0.55 -14.55 19.91
N ILE A 559 -0.27 -14.77 18.89
CA ILE A 559 -1.49 -15.61 19.00
C ILE A 559 -1.33 -16.85 18.13
N CYS A 560 -1.50 -18.03 18.72
CA CYS A 560 -1.19 -19.29 18.06
C CYS A 560 -2.38 -20.25 17.99
N LYS A 561 -2.32 -21.19 17.05
CA LYS A 561 -3.27 -22.30 16.95
C LYS A 561 -3.25 -23.13 18.24
N LYS A 562 -4.40 -23.69 18.60
CA LYS A 562 -4.55 -24.50 19.83
C LYS A 562 -3.59 -25.69 19.86
N GLY A 563 -2.91 -25.89 20.99
CA GLY A 563 -1.97 -26.98 21.24
C GLY A 563 -0.62 -26.88 20.50
N SER A 564 -0.29 -25.71 19.94
CA SER A 564 0.94 -25.49 19.17
C SER A 564 2.10 -24.92 20.00
N LEU A 565 1.86 -24.47 21.23
CA LEU A 565 2.86 -23.90 22.12
C LEU A 565 3.37 -24.90 23.15
N HIS A 566 4.63 -24.74 23.53
CA HIS A 566 5.19 -25.31 24.75
C HIS A 566 4.71 -24.51 25.98
N ALA A 567 4.88 -25.07 27.19
CA ALA A 567 4.45 -24.41 28.42
C ALA A 567 5.16 -23.07 28.69
N ASN A 568 6.33 -22.84 28.08
CA ASN A 568 7.09 -21.59 28.15
C ASN A 568 6.71 -20.56 27.06
N GLY A 569 5.70 -20.85 26.22
CA GLY A 569 5.23 -19.94 25.17
C GLY A 569 5.93 -20.06 23.82
N ARG A 570 6.96 -20.91 23.70
CA ARG A 570 7.63 -21.16 22.42
C ARG A 570 6.78 -22.01 21.50
N GLN A 571 6.80 -21.70 20.20
CA GLN A 571 6.16 -22.55 19.20
C GLN A 571 6.85 -23.92 19.12
N LYS A 572 6.08 -24.99 19.00
CA LYS A 572 6.59 -26.33 18.70
C LYS A 572 7.21 -26.37 17.30
N ASP A 573 8.21 -27.22 17.11
CA ASP A 573 8.93 -27.42 15.84
C ASP A 573 9.64 -26.14 15.31
N VAL A 574 9.93 -25.20 16.22
CA VAL A 574 10.68 -23.97 15.95
C VAL A 574 11.86 -23.87 16.91
N ASP A 575 13.06 -23.75 16.34
CA ASP A 575 14.31 -23.68 17.09
C ASP A 575 14.55 -22.27 17.65
N LYS A 576 14.18 -21.23 16.89
CA LYS A 576 14.32 -19.81 17.27
C LYS A 576 13.15 -18.95 16.81
N GLU A 577 12.76 -18.03 17.68
CA GLU A 577 11.73 -17.02 17.43
C GLU A 577 12.35 -15.64 17.65
N PHE A 578 12.21 -14.74 16.67
CA PHE A 578 12.71 -13.37 16.75
C PHE A 578 11.57 -12.38 16.53
N TYR A 579 11.64 -11.24 17.21
CA TYR A 579 10.69 -10.14 17.08
C TYR A 579 11.45 -8.89 16.62
N LEU A 580 10.99 -8.27 15.54
CA LEU A 580 11.57 -7.03 15.01
C LEU A 580 10.49 -5.96 14.86
N PHE A 581 10.82 -4.78 15.36
CA PHE A 581 10.03 -3.57 15.31
C PHE A 581 10.86 -2.45 14.66
N PRO A 582 10.89 -2.38 13.32
CA PRO A 582 11.36 -1.20 12.61
C PRO A 582 10.36 -0.06 12.75
N THR A 583 10.86 1.10 13.15
CA THR A 583 10.12 2.37 13.17
C THR A 583 11.11 3.52 13.19
N VAL A 584 10.69 4.67 12.68
CA VAL A 584 11.33 5.95 12.97
C VAL A 584 10.85 6.41 14.34
N PHE A 585 11.66 6.20 15.39
CA PHE A 585 11.31 6.69 16.72
C PHE A 585 11.41 8.22 16.74
N ASP A 586 10.25 8.87 16.58
CA ASP A 586 10.15 10.32 16.64
C ASP A 586 10.17 10.81 18.10
N GLU A 587 11.35 11.17 18.60
CA GLU A 587 11.48 11.69 19.96
C GLU A 587 10.87 13.09 20.13
N ASN A 588 10.52 13.79 19.04
CA ASN A 588 9.82 15.07 19.11
C ASN A 588 8.40 14.90 19.67
N GLU A 589 7.76 13.77 19.39
CA GLU A 589 6.42 13.42 19.87
C GLU A 589 6.44 12.71 21.24
N SER A 590 7.63 12.46 21.80
CA SER A 590 7.79 11.82 23.11
C SER A 590 7.18 12.66 24.24
N LEU A 591 6.44 12.02 25.14
CA LEU A 591 5.95 12.65 26.39
C LEU A 591 7.10 13.22 27.25
N LEU A 592 8.33 12.74 27.01
CA LEU A 592 9.52 13.09 27.77
C LEU A 592 10.46 14.04 27.00
N LEU A 593 10.03 14.65 25.88
CA LEU A 593 10.87 15.57 25.11
C LEU A 593 11.44 16.71 26.00
N GLU A 594 10.60 17.34 26.83
CA GLU A 594 11.02 18.40 27.75
C GLU A 594 12.07 17.94 28.77
N ASP A 595 11.89 16.74 29.33
CA ASP A 595 12.85 16.13 30.25
C ASP A 595 14.18 15.87 29.53
N ASN A 596 14.10 15.38 28.29
CA ASN A 596 15.27 15.09 27.47
C ASN A 596 16.05 16.36 27.10
N ILE A 597 15.37 17.44 26.70
CA ILE A 597 15.99 18.73 26.42
C ILE A 597 16.75 19.21 27.67
N ARG A 598 16.11 19.19 28.84
CA ARG A 598 16.72 19.65 30.10
C ARG A 598 17.87 18.77 30.57
N MET A 599 17.78 17.46 30.31
CA MET A 599 18.74 16.48 30.81
C MET A 599 20.00 16.40 29.95
N PHE A 600 19.86 16.54 28.62
CA PHE A 600 20.94 16.21 27.67
C PHE A 600 21.48 17.41 26.89
N THR A 601 20.75 18.52 26.75
CA THR A 601 21.27 19.72 26.06
C THR A 601 22.01 20.65 27.04
N THR A 602 23.00 21.40 26.56
CA THR A 602 23.72 22.36 27.42
C THR A 602 23.11 23.76 27.44
N ALA A 603 22.18 24.07 26.52
CA ALA A 603 21.49 25.36 26.43
C ALA A 603 19.99 25.15 26.13
N PRO A 604 19.22 24.54 27.06
CA PRO A 604 17.82 24.17 26.84
C PRO A 604 16.91 25.36 26.47
N ASP A 605 17.21 26.56 26.99
CA ASP A 605 16.45 27.78 26.69
C ASP A 605 16.64 28.28 25.24
N GLN A 606 17.59 27.73 24.48
CA GLN A 606 17.86 28.07 23.09
C GLN A 606 17.30 27.03 22.10
N VAL A 607 16.70 25.94 22.59
CA VAL A 607 16.11 24.92 21.73
C VAL A 607 14.82 25.48 21.14
N ASP A 608 14.80 25.60 19.82
CA ASP A 608 13.57 25.79 19.06
C ASP A 608 13.07 24.41 18.62
N LYS A 609 11.80 24.11 18.87
CA LYS A 609 11.20 22.82 18.54
C LYS A 609 10.64 22.79 17.12
N GLU A 610 10.43 23.97 16.54
CA GLU A 610 9.97 24.12 15.16
C GLU A 610 11.16 24.17 14.18
N ASP A 611 12.41 24.14 14.67
CA ASP A 611 13.63 24.02 13.86
C ASP A 611 13.69 22.62 13.22
N GLU A 612 13.68 22.56 11.90
CA GLU A 612 13.68 21.30 11.14
C GLU A 612 14.90 20.43 11.45
N ASP A 613 16.09 21.02 11.54
CA ASP A 613 17.30 20.28 11.88
C ASP A 613 17.25 19.70 13.31
N PHE A 614 16.57 20.38 14.25
CA PHE A 614 16.32 19.85 15.59
C PHE A 614 15.36 18.67 15.53
N GLN A 615 14.25 18.80 14.79
CA GLN A 615 13.30 17.72 14.60
C GLN A 615 13.97 16.49 13.98
N GLU A 616 14.76 16.69 12.94
CA GLU A 616 15.50 15.63 12.25
C GLU A 616 16.51 14.94 13.17
N SER A 617 17.23 15.71 14.01
CA SER A 617 18.18 15.14 14.98
C SER A 617 17.53 14.20 16.01
N ASN A 618 16.20 14.26 16.15
CA ASN A 618 15.41 13.46 17.09
C ASN A 618 14.64 12.31 16.41
N LYS A 619 14.76 12.12 15.09
CA LYS A 619 14.16 10.99 14.35
C LYS A 619 15.08 9.78 14.32
N MET A 620 14.83 8.82 15.23
CA MET A 620 15.72 7.68 15.46
C MET A 620 15.29 6.46 14.63
N HIS A 621 15.81 6.34 13.42
CA HIS A 621 15.58 5.25 12.45
C HIS A 621 16.12 3.90 12.97
N SER A 622 15.29 3.12 13.66
CA SER A 622 15.79 1.99 14.46
C SER A 622 15.01 0.69 14.27
N MET A 623 15.66 -0.43 14.65
CA MET A 623 15.01 -1.72 14.84
C MET A 623 15.11 -2.10 16.31
N ASN A 624 13.97 -2.34 16.97
CA ASN A 624 13.89 -2.61 18.43
C ASN A 624 14.60 -1.55 19.29
N GLY A 625 14.70 -0.31 18.80
CA GLY A 625 15.39 0.79 19.45
C GLY A 625 16.92 0.81 19.22
N PHE A 626 17.48 -0.02 18.36
CA PHE A 626 18.90 0.01 18.02
C PHE A 626 19.13 0.52 16.59
N MET A 627 20.26 1.21 16.40
CA MET A 627 20.68 1.81 15.13
C MET A 627 22.11 1.38 14.76
N TYR A 628 22.48 1.53 13.49
CA TYR A 628 23.86 1.37 12.97
C TYR A 628 24.56 0.07 13.36
N GLY A 629 23.82 -1.04 13.40
CA GLY A 629 24.35 -2.39 13.66
C GLY A 629 24.37 -2.83 15.12
N ASN A 630 23.92 -1.98 16.05
CA ASN A 630 24.07 -2.20 17.49
C ASN A 630 23.11 -3.22 18.13
N GLN A 631 22.20 -3.81 17.36
CA GLN A 631 21.23 -4.80 17.81
C GLN A 631 21.91 -6.10 18.30
N PRO A 632 21.75 -6.48 19.58
CA PRO A 632 22.23 -7.75 20.10
C PRO A 632 21.23 -8.90 19.88
N GLY A 633 21.66 -10.13 20.16
CA GLY A 633 20.75 -11.27 20.33
C GLY A 633 20.26 -11.97 19.05
N LEU A 634 20.58 -11.48 17.85
CA LEU A 634 20.17 -12.10 16.58
C LEU A 634 21.14 -13.22 16.14
N SER A 635 21.11 -14.36 16.84
CA SER A 635 21.96 -15.50 16.53
C SER A 635 21.20 -16.82 16.46
N MET A 636 21.45 -17.58 15.39
CA MET A 636 20.83 -18.88 15.11
C MET A 636 21.86 -19.87 14.56
N CYS A 637 21.48 -21.13 14.41
CA CYS A 637 22.33 -22.16 13.83
C CYS A 637 21.93 -22.45 12.38
N LYS A 638 22.90 -22.83 11.55
CA LYS A 638 22.63 -23.33 10.20
C LYS A 638 21.69 -24.54 10.25
N GLY A 639 20.60 -24.47 9.49
CA GLY A 639 19.56 -25.48 9.38
C GLY A 639 18.47 -25.43 10.45
N ASP A 640 18.50 -24.43 11.34
CA ASP A 640 17.42 -24.20 12.31
C ASP A 640 16.09 -23.88 11.60
N SER A 641 14.98 -24.24 12.23
CA SER A 641 13.65 -23.72 11.90
C SER A 641 13.46 -22.39 12.64
N VAL A 642 13.42 -21.28 11.89
CA VAL A 642 13.38 -19.92 12.47
C VAL A 642 12.11 -19.21 12.05
N VAL A 643 11.42 -18.61 13.03
CA VAL A 643 10.25 -17.76 12.79
C VAL A 643 10.60 -16.33 13.17
N TRP A 644 10.35 -15.41 12.24
CA TRP A 644 10.47 -13.98 12.48
C TRP A 644 9.08 -13.35 12.57
N TYR A 645 8.81 -12.65 13.66
CA TYR A 645 7.61 -11.86 13.90
C TYR A 645 7.97 -10.38 13.71
N LEU A 646 7.55 -9.79 12.61
CA LEU A 646 7.83 -8.40 12.27
C LEU A 646 6.57 -7.57 12.51
N PHE A 647 6.71 -6.35 13.00
CA PHE A 647 5.61 -5.40 13.09
C PHE A 647 6.14 -3.96 13.09
N SER A 648 5.32 -2.98 12.73
CA SER A 648 5.72 -1.56 12.72
C SER A 648 4.56 -0.68 13.21
N ALA A 649 4.86 0.58 13.54
CA ALA A 649 3.94 1.62 13.98
C ALA A 649 4.57 2.98 13.66
N GLY A 650 3.76 4.02 13.52
CA GLY A 650 4.23 5.38 13.23
C GLY A 650 3.35 6.07 12.20
N ASN A 651 3.95 6.75 11.23
CA ASN A 651 3.24 7.61 10.26
C ASN A 651 3.59 7.24 8.81
N GLU A 652 3.39 8.16 7.86
CA GLU A 652 3.63 7.97 6.44
C GLU A 652 5.11 7.76 6.08
N ALA A 653 6.04 8.20 6.92
CA ALA A 653 7.47 7.88 6.77
C ALA A 653 7.75 6.38 6.98
N ASP A 654 6.92 5.68 7.77
CA ASP A 654 7.12 4.27 8.12
C ASP A 654 6.74 3.28 7.00
N VAL A 655 7.20 3.51 5.77
CA VAL A 655 7.21 2.56 4.65
C VAL A 655 8.51 1.79 4.66
N HIS A 656 8.51 0.59 5.25
CA HIS A 656 9.73 -0.19 5.50
C HIS A 656 9.87 -1.36 4.53
N GLY A 657 11.03 -1.52 3.91
CA GLY A 657 11.42 -2.74 3.17
C GLY A 657 12.48 -3.55 3.92
N ILE A 658 12.10 -4.41 4.87
CA ILE A 658 13.07 -5.15 5.72
C ILE A 658 13.68 -6.34 4.98
N TYR A 659 14.89 -6.16 4.49
CA TYR A 659 15.65 -7.12 3.68
C TYR A 659 16.60 -7.97 4.52
N PHE A 660 16.57 -9.28 4.31
CA PHE A 660 17.50 -10.25 4.92
C PHE A 660 18.55 -10.69 3.91
N SER A 661 19.76 -10.15 3.99
CA SER A 661 20.79 -10.50 3.02
C SER A 661 21.23 -11.97 3.13
N GLY A 662 21.42 -12.65 2.00
CA GLY A 662 21.91 -14.04 1.92
C GLY A 662 20.90 -15.14 2.28
N ASN A 663 19.73 -14.82 2.86
CA ASN A 663 18.69 -15.79 3.15
C ASN A 663 17.30 -15.31 2.75
N THR A 664 16.50 -16.23 2.20
CA THR A 664 15.10 -16.00 1.87
C THR A 664 14.18 -16.59 2.93
N TYR A 665 12.93 -16.15 2.96
CA TYR A 665 11.88 -16.68 3.81
C TYR A 665 10.63 -17.03 2.99
N LEU A 666 9.71 -17.76 3.62
CA LEU A 666 8.35 -17.97 3.12
C LEU A 666 7.36 -17.12 3.91
N TRP A 667 6.47 -16.46 3.19
CA TRP A 667 5.31 -15.72 3.73
C TRP A 667 4.08 -16.11 2.92
N ARG A 668 3.07 -16.71 3.55
CA ARG A 668 1.84 -17.18 2.89
C ARG A 668 2.11 -17.99 1.60
N GLY A 669 3.09 -18.89 1.66
CA GLY A 669 3.51 -19.74 0.54
C GLY A 669 4.33 -19.05 -0.56
N GLU A 670 4.51 -17.73 -0.50
CA GLU A 670 5.33 -16.93 -1.42
C GLU A 670 6.74 -16.79 -0.88
N ARG A 671 7.72 -16.73 -1.78
CA ARG A 671 9.13 -16.61 -1.45
C ARG A 671 9.66 -15.21 -1.69
N ARG A 672 10.18 -14.57 -0.63
CA ARG A 672 10.77 -13.24 -0.65
C ARG A 672 12.00 -13.20 0.26
N ASP A 673 12.75 -12.10 0.20
CA ASP A 673 13.84 -11.75 1.12
C ASP A 673 13.63 -10.36 1.76
N THR A 674 12.76 -9.53 1.19
CA THR A 674 12.34 -8.24 1.75
C THR A 674 10.90 -8.26 2.22
N ALA A 675 10.65 -7.87 3.48
CA ALA A 675 9.33 -7.80 4.09
C ALA A 675 8.86 -6.35 4.22
N ASN A 676 7.75 -6.01 3.56
CA ASN A 676 7.20 -4.66 3.62
C ASN A 676 6.35 -4.46 4.89
N LEU A 677 6.60 -3.38 5.64
CA LEU A 677 5.83 -3.02 6.83
C LEU A 677 5.39 -1.55 6.76
N PHE A 678 4.25 -1.28 7.39
CA PHE A 678 3.59 0.02 7.49
C PHE A 678 3.06 0.21 8.91
N PRO A 679 2.55 1.39 9.29
CA PRO A 679 1.94 1.59 10.60
C PRO A 679 0.93 0.50 10.96
N GLN A 680 1.12 -0.11 12.13
CA GLN A 680 0.30 -1.20 12.66
C GLN A 680 0.24 -2.48 11.82
N THR A 681 1.15 -2.66 10.86
CA THR A 681 1.30 -3.90 10.11
C THR A 681 2.05 -4.93 10.95
N SER A 682 1.70 -6.21 10.80
CA SER A 682 2.42 -7.32 11.41
C SER A 682 2.50 -8.53 10.48
N LEU A 683 3.65 -9.20 10.48
CA LEU A 683 3.99 -10.30 9.58
C LEU A 683 4.65 -11.45 10.34
N THR A 684 4.44 -12.68 9.86
CA THR A 684 5.12 -13.87 10.36
C THR A 684 5.83 -14.56 9.21
N LEU A 685 7.16 -14.66 9.31
CA LEU A 685 8.04 -15.16 8.26
C LEU A 685 8.68 -16.47 8.69
N LEU A 686 8.76 -17.43 7.77
CA LEU A 686 9.38 -18.74 8.01
C LEU A 686 10.72 -18.82 7.28
N MET A 687 11.81 -19.01 8.01
CA MET A 687 13.17 -19.04 7.46
C MET A 687 13.93 -20.29 7.88
N TRP A 688 14.70 -20.86 6.94
CA TRP A 688 15.65 -21.94 7.19
C TRP A 688 17.04 -21.51 6.70
N PRO A 689 17.89 -20.95 7.58
CA PRO A 689 19.19 -20.42 7.19
C PRO A 689 20.13 -21.57 6.78
N ASP A 690 20.66 -21.54 5.57
CA ASP A 690 21.47 -22.65 5.02
C ASP A 690 22.95 -22.30 4.81
N THR A 691 23.31 -21.03 5.03
CA THR A 691 24.64 -20.50 4.78
C THR A 691 25.18 -19.91 6.08
N GLU A 692 26.40 -20.32 6.45
CA GLU A 692 27.10 -19.80 7.63
C GLU A 692 27.65 -18.41 7.32
N GLY A 693 27.53 -17.48 8.28
CA GLY A 693 28.01 -16.12 8.11
C GLY A 693 27.33 -15.12 9.04
N THR A 694 27.81 -13.88 8.97
CA THR A 694 27.12 -12.70 9.47
C THR A 694 26.50 -12.00 8.28
N PHE A 695 25.22 -11.71 8.38
CA PHE A 695 24.39 -11.14 7.33
C PHE A 695 23.68 -9.90 7.86
N ASN A 696 23.11 -9.13 6.95
CA ASN A 696 22.42 -7.89 7.25
C ASN A 696 20.92 -8.15 7.34
N VAL A 697 20.27 -7.52 8.31
CA VAL A 697 18.85 -7.22 8.26
C VAL A 697 18.74 -5.70 8.23
N GLU A 698 18.26 -5.15 7.12
CA GLU A 698 18.32 -3.71 6.83
C GLU A 698 17.08 -3.25 6.11
N CYS A 699 16.71 -1.98 6.27
CA CYS A 699 15.63 -1.38 5.50
C CYS A 699 16.16 -0.96 4.12
N LEU A 700 15.44 -1.28 3.05
CA LEU A 700 15.80 -0.88 1.68
C LEU A 700 15.31 0.52 1.31
N THR A 701 14.42 1.10 2.12
CA THR A 701 14.05 2.52 2.05
C THR A 701 15.30 3.34 2.35
N THR A 702 15.72 4.19 1.40
CA THR A 702 17.06 4.79 1.42
C THR A 702 17.32 5.66 2.63
N ASP A 703 16.39 6.53 3.02
CA ASP A 703 16.58 7.41 4.17
C ASP A 703 16.65 6.63 5.47
N HIS A 704 15.83 5.58 5.61
CA HIS A 704 15.93 4.66 6.73
C HIS A 704 17.29 3.97 6.82
N TYR A 705 17.86 3.51 5.70
CA TYR A 705 19.18 2.86 5.66
C TYR A 705 20.28 3.84 6.09
N THR A 706 20.30 5.04 5.50
CA THR A 706 21.25 6.11 5.79
C THR A 706 21.14 6.59 7.24
N GLY A 707 19.91 6.75 7.72
CA GLY A 707 19.55 7.09 9.10
C GLY A 707 19.88 6.00 10.13
N GLY A 708 20.29 4.80 9.70
CA GLY A 708 20.85 3.78 10.58
C GLY A 708 19.95 2.58 10.87
N MET A 709 18.85 2.39 10.13
CA MET A 709 17.96 1.22 10.21
C MET A 709 18.59 -0.01 9.53
N LYS A 710 19.73 -0.44 10.06
CA LYS A 710 20.53 -1.58 9.59
C LYS A 710 21.12 -2.33 10.76
N GLN A 711 20.96 -3.66 10.77
CA GLN A 711 21.40 -4.55 11.84
C GLN A 711 22.05 -5.81 11.27
N THR A 712 22.69 -6.61 12.13
CA THR A 712 23.30 -7.88 11.72
C THR A 712 22.64 -9.08 12.39
N TYR A 713 22.52 -10.18 11.65
CA TYR A 713 22.16 -11.48 12.21
C TYR A 713 23.22 -12.52 11.87
N THR A 714 23.45 -13.47 12.79
CA THR A 714 24.55 -14.44 12.66
C THR A 714 24.04 -15.87 12.60
N VAL A 715 24.40 -16.58 11.53
CA VAL A 715 24.15 -18.01 11.34
C VAL A 715 25.44 -18.78 11.65
N LYS A 716 25.42 -19.55 12.74
CA LYS A 716 26.58 -20.31 13.24
C LYS A 716 26.52 -21.78 12.84
N LYS A 717 27.69 -22.41 12.72
CA LYS A 717 27.77 -23.88 12.64
C LYS A 717 27.70 -24.53 14.03
N CYS A 718 26.52 -25.01 14.42
CA CYS A 718 26.30 -25.59 15.74
C CYS A 718 26.37 -27.13 15.80
N ARG A 719 26.22 -27.83 14.66
CA ARG A 719 26.30 -29.29 14.54
C ARG A 719 27.36 -29.69 13.51
N GLN A 720 28.06 -30.80 13.72
CA GLN A 720 28.90 -31.43 12.68
C GLN A 720 27.99 -32.09 11.64
N GLN A 721 27.56 -31.34 10.62
CA GLN A 721 26.96 -31.91 9.42
C GLN A 721 28.06 -32.33 8.42
N SER A 722 27.79 -33.41 7.68
CA SER A 722 28.59 -33.84 6.53
C SER A 722 28.70 -32.72 5.49
N GLU A 723 29.79 -32.67 4.73
CA GLU A 723 29.95 -31.74 3.60
C GLU A 723 28.67 -31.71 2.74
N ASP A 724 28.14 -30.51 2.51
CA ASP A 724 26.96 -30.29 1.70
C ASP A 724 27.23 -30.74 0.25
N SER A 725 26.69 -31.89 -0.14
CA SER A 725 26.67 -32.32 -1.53
C SER A 725 25.53 -31.63 -2.29
N THR A 726 25.60 -30.30 -2.41
CA THR A 726 24.69 -29.56 -3.30
C THR A 726 25.11 -29.81 -4.75
N PHE A 727 24.45 -30.77 -5.40
CA PHE A 727 24.70 -31.09 -6.81
C PHE A 727 24.12 -30.02 -7.73
N TYR A 728 24.98 -29.32 -8.47
CA TYR A 728 24.58 -28.42 -9.56
C TYR A 728 24.32 -29.25 -10.83
N LEU A 729 23.21 -28.96 -11.49
CA LEU A 729 22.75 -29.72 -12.67
C LEU A 729 23.08 -29.03 -14.01
N GLY A 730 23.46 -27.75 -13.98
CA GLY A 730 23.80 -26.96 -15.15
C GLY A 730 24.45 -25.64 -14.74
N GLU A 731 25.21 -25.05 -15.67
CA GLU A 731 25.93 -23.80 -15.49
C GLU A 731 25.59 -22.86 -16.67
N LYS A 732 25.42 -21.57 -16.40
CA LYS A 732 25.21 -20.53 -17.42
C LYS A 732 26.11 -19.34 -17.11
N THR A 733 26.95 -18.92 -18.04
CA THR A 733 27.88 -17.80 -17.86
C THR A 733 27.39 -16.54 -18.58
N TYR A 734 27.53 -15.37 -17.95
CA TYR A 734 27.16 -14.06 -18.49
C TYR A 734 28.30 -13.06 -18.29
N TYR A 735 28.48 -12.17 -19.27
CA TYR A 735 29.48 -11.12 -19.25
C TYR A 735 28.75 -9.79 -19.14
N ILE A 736 28.83 -9.11 -18.00
CA ILE A 736 28.15 -7.85 -17.73
C ILE A 736 29.19 -6.84 -17.23
N ALA A 737 29.10 -5.60 -17.69
CA ALA A 737 29.91 -4.50 -17.21
C ALA A 737 29.02 -3.32 -16.78
N ALA A 738 29.49 -2.54 -15.82
CA ALA A 738 28.97 -1.22 -15.52
C ALA A 738 29.59 -0.21 -16.51
N VAL A 739 28.75 0.55 -17.21
CA VAL A 739 29.19 1.52 -18.23
C VAL A 739 28.59 2.89 -17.95
N GLU A 740 29.43 3.93 -18.01
CA GLU A 740 28.98 5.31 -17.93
C GLU A 740 28.34 5.75 -19.25
N VAL A 741 27.18 6.40 -19.17
CA VAL A 741 26.39 6.85 -20.32
C VAL A 741 25.75 8.20 -20.04
N GLU A 742 25.47 8.96 -21.09
CA GLU A 742 24.46 10.03 -21.01
C GLU A 742 23.08 9.37 -21.06
N TRP A 743 22.28 9.58 -20.03
CA TRP A 743 20.90 9.15 -19.92
C TRP A 743 19.98 10.36 -20.03
N ASP A 744 18.86 10.20 -20.74
CA ASP A 744 17.88 11.27 -20.95
C ASP A 744 16.51 10.75 -20.52
N TYR A 745 15.95 11.23 -19.42
CA TYR A 745 14.68 10.72 -18.90
C TYR A 745 13.49 10.98 -19.84
N SER A 746 13.58 12.05 -20.64
CA SER A 746 12.52 12.46 -21.58
C SER A 746 13.12 12.95 -22.91
N PRO A 747 13.63 12.02 -23.76
CA PRO A 747 14.23 12.39 -25.05
C PRO A 747 13.26 13.12 -25.99
N GLN A 748 11.95 12.88 -25.85
CA GLN A 748 10.90 13.56 -26.59
C GLN A 748 9.80 14.05 -25.64
N ARG A 749 9.55 15.37 -25.65
CA ARG A 749 8.44 16.00 -24.92
C ARG A 749 7.14 16.10 -25.73
N LYS A 750 7.03 15.35 -26.84
CA LYS A 750 5.83 15.41 -27.72
C LYS A 750 4.61 14.81 -27.04
N TRP A 751 4.79 13.68 -26.36
CA TRP A 751 3.71 12.97 -25.67
C TRP A 751 3.16 13.84 -24.52
N GLU A 752 4.05 14.33 -23.65
CA GLU A 752 3.72 15.30 -22.57
C GLU A 752 2.96 16.53 -23.09
N LYS A 753 3.51 17.24 -24.09
CA LYS A 753 2.84 18.42 -24.67
C LYS A 753 1.49 18.09 -25.28
N GLN A 754 1.33 16.90 -25.87
CA GLN A 754 0.06 16.45 -26.39
C GLN A 754 -0.92 16.10 -25.27
N LEU A 755 -0.47 15.49 -24.17
CA LEU A 755 -1.28 15.22 -22.99
C LEU A 755 -1.84 16.54 -22.42
N HIS A 756 -0.99 17.51 -22.10
CA HIS A 756 -1.43 18.79 -21.55
C HIS A 756 -2.33 19.57 -22.51
N HIS A 757 -2.04 19.53 -23.82
CA HIS A 757 -2.93 20.11 -24.82
C HIS A 757 -4.31 19.47 -24.81
N LEU A 758 -4.38 18.14 -24.70
CA LEU A 758 -5.64 17.41 -24.60
C LEU A 758 -6.37 17.72 -23.29
N GLN A 759 -5.65 17.92 -22.19
CA GLN A 759 -6.20 18.32 -20.89
C GLN A 759 -6.59 19.81 -20.82
N GLU A 760 -6.27 20.60 -21.85
CA GLU A 760 -6.48 22.06 -21.89
C GLU A 760 -5.72 22.80 -20.78
N GLN A 761 -4.53 22.29 -20.43
CA GLN A 761 -3.65 22.87 -19.43
C GLN A 761 -2.36 23.41 -20.08
N ASN A 762 -1.76 24.41 -19.43
CA ASN A 762 -0.45 24.95 -19.79
C ASN A 762 0.38 25.07 -18.51
N VAL A 763 0.98 23.95 -18.09
CA VAL A 763 1.76 23.82 -16.86
C VAL A 763 3.24 23.73 -17.23
N SER A 764 4.11 24.37 -16.45
CA SER A 764 5.56 24.13 -16.50
C SER A 764 5.88 22.76 -15.91
N ASN A 765 7.09 22.26 -16.15
CA ASN A 765 7.55 20.98 -15.64
C ASN A 765 8.83 21.18 -14.84
N ALA A 766 8.72 21.11 -13.51
CA ALA A 766 9.82 21.33 -12.57
C ALA A 766 11.03 20.40 -12.83
N PHE A 767 10.79 19.21 -13.38
CA PHE A 767 11.81 18.17 -13.58
C PHE A 767 12.52 18.28 -14.96
N LEU A 768 11.84 18.83 -15.96
CA LEU A 768 12.32 18.82 -17.35
C LEU A 768 12.68 20.21 -17.90
N ASP A 769 12.16 21.27 -17.29
CA ASP A 769 12.49 22.64 -17.66
C ASP A 769 13.83 23.03 -17.01
N LYS A 770 14.76 23.57 -17.80
CA LYS A 770 16.11 23.93 -17.31
C LYS A 770 16.16 25.22 -16.50
N GLU A 771 15.11 26.03 -16.59
CA GLU A 771 15.04 27.38 -16.04
C GLU A 771 16.37 28.15 -16.19
N GLU A 772 16.85 28.83 -15.14
CA GLU A 772 18.15 29.54 -15.18
C GLU A 772 19.34 28.64 -14.79
N PHE A 773 19.16 27.71 -13.87
CA PHE A 773 20.25 26.91 -13.31
C PHE A 773 19.95 25.41 -13.09
N TYR A 774 18.77 24.91 -13.50
CA TYR A 774 18.42 23.50 -13.39
C TYR A 774 19.08 22.64 -14.48
N ILE A 775 19.20 21.35 -14.22
CA ILE A 775 19.89 20.39 -15.10
C ILE A 775 19.01 19.99 -16.30
N GLY A 776 17.71 19.78 -16.06
CA GLY A 776 16.74 19.31 -17.04
C GLY A 776 16.73 17.78 -17.17
N SER A 777 16.50 17.24 -18.37
CA SER A 777 16.24 15.78 -18.53
C SER A 777 17.47 14.88 -18.69
N LYS A 778 18.68 15.45 -18.84
CA LYS A 778 19.89 14.72 -19.22
C LYS A 778 20.89 14.65 -18.08
N TYR A 779 21.33 13.43 -17.77
CA TYR A 779 22.25 13.14 -16.68
C TYR A 779 23.29 12.11 -17.14
N LYS A 780 24.53 12.29 -16.70
CA LYS A 780 25.54 11.24 -16.72
C LYS A 780 25.15 10.20 -15.65
N LYS A 781 25.08 8.94 -16.06
CA LYS A 781 24.69 7.79 -15.23
C LYS A 781 25.61 6.61 -15.47
N VAL A 782 25.55 5.60 -14.61
CA VAL A 782 26.23 4.32 -14.80
C VAL A 782 25.23 3.18 -14.78
N VAL A 783 25.31 2.28 -15.77
CA VAL A 783 24.29 1.24 -15.99
C VAL A 783 24.92 -0.10 -16.32
N TYR A 784 24.22 -1.19 -15.99
CA TYR A 784 24.66 -2.53 -16.38
C TYR A 784 24.38 -2.82 -17.87
N ARG A 785 25.38 -3.29 -18.61
CA ARG A 785 25.25 -3.73 -20.00
C ARG A 785 25.92 -5.08 -20.24
N GLN A 786 25.28 -5.92 -21.06
CA GLN A 786 25.80 -7.23 -21.39
C GLN A 786 26.79 -7.17 -22.55
N TYR A 787 27.78 -8.05 -22.50
CA TYR A 787 28.79 -8.30 -23.52
C TYR A 787 28.73 -9.75 -24.01
N THR A 788 29.23 -9.94 -25.22
CA THR A 788 29.18 -11.25 -25.90
C THR A 788 30.12 -12.28 -25.30
N ASP A 789 31.26 -11.84 -24.76
CA ASP A 789 32.30 -12.70 -24.19
C ASP A 789 33.11 -11.98 -23.09
N SER A 790 34.10 -12.70 -22.53
CA SER A 790 34.98 -12.21 -21.47
C SER A 790 35.97 -11.12 -21.90
N THR A 791 36.02 -10.76 -23.19
CA THR A 791 36.89 -9.67 -23.66
C THR A 791 36.26 -8.29 -23.44
N PHE A 792 34.94 -8.23 -23.21
CA PHE A 792 34.18 -6.99 -23.04
C PHE A 792 34.38 -5.98 -24.19
N SER A 793 34.66 -6.47 -25.40
CA SER A 793 34.90 -5.63 -26.57
C SER A 793 33.64 -5.31 -27.37
N VAL A 794 32.68 -6.24 -27.42
CA VAL A 794 31.45 -6.11 -28.20
C VAL A 794 30.23 -6.21 -27.27
N PRO A 795 29.50 -5.09 -27.05
CA PRO A 795 28.26 -5.11 -26.29
C PRO A 795 27.19 -5.92 -27.04
N VAL A 796 26.30 -6.57 -26.28
CA VAL A 796 25.13 -7.24 -26.84
C VAL A 796 24.14 -6.19 -27.32
N GLU A 797 23.70 -6.30 -28.57
CA GLU A 797 22.64 -5.45 -29.10
C GLU A 797 21.30 -5.93 -28.54
N ARG A 798 20.58 -5.04 -27.84
CA ARG A 798 19.25 -5.33 -27.32
C ARG A 798 18.29 -5.61 -28.46
N LYS A 799 17.49 -6.65 -28.30
CA LYS A 799 16.41 -6.94 -29.24
C LYS A 799 15.27 -5.95 -29.07
N ALA A 800 14.40 -5.85 -30.07
CA ALA A 800 13.17 -5.05 -29.98
C ALA A 800 12.29 -5.44 -28.77
N GLU A 801 12.26 -6.73 -28.40
CA GLU A 801 11.54 -7.23 -27.21
C GLU A 801 12.18 -6.79 -25.87
N GLU A 802 13.44 -6.37 -25.87
CA GLU A 802 14.21 -5.90 -24.70
C GLU A 802 14.36 -4.36 -24.67
N GLU A 803 13.77 -3.64 -25.63
CA GLU A 803 13.80 -2.16 -25.69
C GLU A 803 13.23 -1.53 -24.41
N HIS A 804 12.16 -2.14 -23.87
CA HIS A 804 11.48 -1.70 -22.67
C HIS A 804 12.36 -1.71 -21.41
N LEU A 805 13.50 -2.40 -21.39
CA LEU A 805 14.35 -2.48 -20.19
C LEU A 805 14.90 -1.11 -19.77
N GLY A 806 14.98 -0.14 -20.70
CA GLY A 806 15.41 1.21 -20.36
C GLY A 806 16.74 1.23 -19.63
N ILE A 807 16.77 1.81 -18.43
CA ILE A 807 17.98 1.93 -17.61
C ILE A 807 18.48 0.59 -17.09
N LEU A 808 17.55 -0.35 -16.83
CA LEU A 808 17.82 -1.66 -16.25
C LEU A 808 18.89 -2.42 -17.03
N GLY A 809 19.69 -3.22 -16.33
CA GLY A 809 20.50 -4.25 -16.98
C GLY A 809 19.64 -5.34 -17.66
N GLU A 810 20.27 -6.19 -18.47
CA GLU A 810 19.54 -7.27 -19.17
C GLU A 810 18.95 -8.32 -18.21
N THR A 811 17.79 -8.89 -18.59
CA THR A 811 17.01 -9.90 -17.85
C THR A 811 17.57 -11.31 -17.99
N ARG A 812 18.45 -11.79 -17.11
CA ARG A 812 19.04 -13.15 -17.28
C ARG A 812 19.36 -13.88 -15.97
N THR A 813 19.65 -15.18 -16.09
CA THR A 813 19.87 -16.12 -14.97
C THR A 813 21.34 -16.13 -14.51
N TYR A 814 21.72 -15.64 -13.33
CA TYR A 814 23.12 -15.58 -12.89
C TYR A 814 23.76 -16.92 -12.45
N VAL A 815 25.10 -16.97 -12.36
CA VAL A 815 25.85 -17.99 -11.59
C VAL A 815 25.81 -17.61 -10.10
N TRP A 816 24.62 -17.72 -9.52
CA TRP A 816 24.47 -17.93 -8.09
C TRP A 816 24.13 -19.40 -7.89
N LYS A 817 24.40 -19.94 -6.70
CA LYS A 817 23.83 -21.25 -6.35
C LYS A 817 22.31 -21.07 -6.29
N ILE A 818 21.61 -21.35 -7.39
CA ILE A 818 20.16 -21.29 -7.45
C ILE A 818 19.61 -22.52 -6.74
N LEU A 819 19.46 -22.38 -5.42
CA LEU A 819 18.86 -23.38 -4.58
C LEU A 819 17.34 -23.35 -4.75
N GLU A 820 16.65 -24.38 -4.27
CA GLU A 820 15.19 -24.41 -4.28
C GLU A 820 14.62 -23.17 -3.59
N ARG A 821 15.24 -22.74 -2.49
CA ARG A 821 14.91 -21.51 -1.75
C ARG A 821 15.26 -20.19 -2.47
N SER A 822 15.83 -20.21 -3.67
CA SER A 822 16.07 -18.99 -4.47
C SER A 822 15.01 -18.83 -5.57
N GLY A 823 14.20 -19.86 -5.83
CA GLY A 823 13.12 -19.82 -6.80
C GLY A 823 11.74 -19.68 -6.17
N ALA A 824 10.70 -19.81 -6.98
CA ALA A 824 9.30 -19.76 -6.59
C ALA A 824 8.97 -20.69 -5.39
N GLY A 825 8.35 -20.14 -4.35
CA GLY A 825 7.66 -20.86 -3.28
C GLY A 825 6.45 -21.65 -3.81
N GLU A 826 5.67 -22.28 -2.93
CA GLU A 826 4.55 -23.14 -3.34
C GLU A 826 3.42 -22.33 -4.02
N GLU A 827 3.12 -21.16 -3.48
CA GLU A 827 2.08 -20.25 -4.00
C GLU A 827 2.60 -19.23 -5.00
N ASP A 828 3.88 -19.24 -5.36
CA ASP A 828 4.41 -18.35 -6.40
C ASP A 828 4.09 -18.86 -7.81
N SER A 829 4.04 -17.91 -8.75
CA SER A 829 4.13 -18.18 -10.20
C SER A 829 5.41 -18.92 -10.54
N ALA A 830 5.44 -19.58 -11.71
CA ALA A 830 6.55 -20.47 -12.06
C ALA A 830 7.91 -19.76 -12.15
N CYS A 831 7.92 -18.47 -12.48
CA CYS A 831 9.09 -17.60 -12.51
C CYS A 831 8.82 -16.41 -11.60
N ILE A 832 9.81 -16.02 -10.80
CA ILE A 832 9.75 -14.84 -9.92
C ILE A 832 10.96 -13.93 -10.18
N PRO A 833 10.81 -12.60 -10.04
CA PRO A 833 11.90 -11.65 -10.17
C PRO A 833 12.61 -11.41 -8.84
N TRP A 834 13.88 -11.09 -8.93
CA TRP A 834 14.73 -10.50 -7.89
C TRP A 834 15.46 -9.31 -8.48
N ALA A 835 15.76 -8.30 -7.67
CA ALA A 835 16.68 -7.24 -8.09
C ALA A 835 18.14 -7.69 -7.90
N TYR A 836 19.01 -7.30 -8.83
CA TYR A 836 20.45 -7.23 -8.59
C TYR A 836 20.90 -5.78 -8.69
N TYR A 837 21.76 -5.36 -7.77
CA TYR A 837 22.23 -4.00 -7.64
C TYR A 837 23.65 -3.99 -7.05
N SER A 838 24.31 -2.82 -7.07
CA SER A 838 25.64 -2.66 -6.48
C SER A 838 25.55 -2.53 -4.96
N THR A 839 26.52 -3.09 -4.25
CA THR A 839 26.56 -3.08 -2.77
C THR A 839 27.78 -2.35 -2.22
N VAL A 840 28.47 -1.55 -3.04
CA VAL A 840 29.61 -0.73 -2.57
C VAL A 840 29.07 0.44 -1.78
N ASP A 841 28.20 1.23 -2.41
CA ASP A 841 27.34 2.20 -1.75
C ASP A 841 25.90 1.93 -2.22
N GLN A 842 25.08 1.32 -1.37
CA GLN A 842 23.76 0.81 -1.78
C GLN A 842 22.84 1.92 -2.28
N VAL A 843 22.95 3.13 -1.71
CA VAL A 843 22.09 4.27 -2.02
C VAL A 843 22.61 4.98 -3.27
N LYS A 844 23.86 5.44 -3.23
CA LYS A 844 24.43 6.25 -4.31
C LYS A 844 24.57 5.46 -5.61
N ASP A 845 24.94 4.19 -5.55
CA ASP A 845 25.09 3.35 -6.74
C ASP A 845 23.72 3.04 -7.39
N LEU A 846 22.67 2.84 -6.59
CA LEU A 846 21.30 2.62 -7.06
C LEU A 846 20.82 3.85 -7.84
N TYR A 847 20.87 5.02 -7.21
CA TYR A 847 20.42 6.27 -7.83
C TYR A 847 21.28 6.68 -9.03
N SER A 848 22.58 6.35 -9.01
CA SER A 848 23.47 6.52 -10.18
C SER A 848 23.08 5.64 -11.38
N GLY A 849 22.32 4.55 -11.17
CA GLY A 849 21.69 3.74 -12.22
C GLY A 849 21.98 2.23 -12.20
N LEU A 850 22.64 1.68 -11.17
CA LEU A 850 23.04 0.27 -11.11
C LEU A 850 21.95 -0.64 -10.55
N ILE A 851 21.02 -1.02 -11.42
CA ILE A 851 19.91 -1.93 -11.08
C ILE A 851 19.57 -2.84 -12.26
N GLY A 852 19.15 -4.06 -11.97
CA GLY A 852 18.54 -4.92 -12.98
C GLY A 852 17.78 -6.13 -12.43
N PRO A 853 17.06 -6.83 -13.31
CA PRO A 853 16.23 -7.97 -12.94
C PRO A 853 16.94 -9.32 -13.10
N LEU A 854 16.86 -10.15 -12.07
CA LEU A 854 17.16 -11.59 -12.09
C LEU A 854 15.85 -12.38 -12.06
N ILE A 855 15.58 -13.16 -13.11
CA ILE A 855 14.40 -14.03 -13.17
C ILE A 855 14.77 -15.46 -12.81
N VAL A 856 14.16 -16.00 -11.75
CA VAL A 856 14.37 -17.37 -11.29
C VAL A 856 13.11 -18.21 -11.49
N CYS A 857 13.22 -19.23 -12.35
CA CYS A 857 12.12 -20.12 -12.68
C CYS A 857 12.25 -21.50 -12.01
N ARG A 858 11.12 -22.05 -11.56
CA ARG A 858 11.03 -23.42 -11.05
C ARG A 858 11.43 -24.41 -12.13
N LYS A 859 12.26 -25.37 -11.76
CA LYS A 859 12.70 -26.46 -12.64
C LYS A 859 11.48 -27.25 -13.13
N HIS A 860 11.24 -27.25 -14.44
CA HIS A 860 10.11 -27.98 -15.02
C HIS A 860 10.29 -29.50 -14.87
N TYR A 861 9.28 -30.18 -14.32
CA TYR A 861 9.25 -31.64 -14.14
C TYR A 861 8.77 -32.40 -15.40
N LEU A 862 8.21 -31.73 -16.41
CA LEU A 862 7.65 -32.37 -17.61
C LEU A 862 8.13 -31.68 -18.90
N LYS A 863 8.71 -32.47 -19.82
CA LYS A 863 8.92 -32.05 -21.23
C LYS A 863 7.55 -31.87 -21.89
N VAL A 864 7.05 -30.63 -21.93
CA VAL A 864 5.88 -30.30 -22.73
C VAL A 864 6.29 -30.37 -24.21
N PHE A 865 5.58 -31.16 -25.02
CA PHE A 865 5.87 -31.39 -26.44
C PHE A 865 5.66 -30.14 -27.34
N ASN A 866 5.23 -29.01 -26.78
CA ASN A 866 5.15 -27.68 -27.41
C ASN A 866 5.06 -26.60 -26.31
N PRO A 867 6.16 -25.99 -25.84
CA PRO A 867 6.08 -24.86 -24.92
C PRO A 867 5.47 -23.64 -25.64
N ARG A 868 4.39 -23.07 -25.11
CA ARG A 868 3.98 -21.70 -25.49
C ARG A 868 5.01 -20.75 -24.90
N LYS A 869 5.68 -19.95 -25.75
CA LYS A 869 6.58 -18.88 -25.29
C LYS A 869 5.69 -17.78 -24.69
N LYS A 870 5.77 -17.57 -23.38
CA LYS A 870 5.17 -16.39 -22.72
C LYS A 870 5.99 -15.15 -23.09
N LEU A 871 5.32 -14.02 -23.27
CA LEU A 871 5.97 -12.73 -23.45
C LEU A 871 6.35 -12.17 -22.07
N GLU A 872 7.47 -11.47 -21.96
CA GLU A 872 8.04 -11.04 -20.69
C GLU A 872 8.37 -9.56 -20.73
N PHE A 873 7.88 -8.81 -19.75
CA PHE A 873 8.21 -7.40 -19.54
C PHE A 873 8.68 -7.19 -18.11
N VAL A 874 9.67 -6.31 -17.92
CA VAL A 874 10.12 -5.89 -16.60
C VAL A 874 9.88 -4.40 -16.43
N LEU A 875 9.30 -4.02 -15.31
CA LEU A 875 9.08 -2.63 -14.94
C LEU A 875 9.63 -2.39 -13.54
N LEU A 876 10.55 -1.43 -13.45
CA LEU A 876 11.01 -0.80 -12.23
C LEU A 876 10.30 0.54 -12.11
N PHE A 877 9.62 0.73 -10.99
CA PHE A 877 9.13 2.02 -10.54
C PHE A 877 10.12 2.54 -9.50
N LEU A 878 10.65 3.74 -9.75
CA LEU A 878 11.64 4.40 -8.91
C LEU A 878 11.64 5.90 -9.24
N VAL A 879 11.57 6.74 -8.22
CA VAL A 879 11.95 8.15 -8.26
C VAL A 879 13.47 8.20 -8.19
N PHE A 880 14.13 8.48 -9.32
CA PHE A 880 15.58 8.58 -9.35
C PHE A 880 16.01 9.91 -8.74
N ASP A 881 16.49 9.87 -7.50
CA ASP A 881 17.08 11.03 -6.85
C ASP A 881 18.50 11.28 -7.37
N GLU A 882 18.65 12.19 -8.34
CA GLU A 882 19.95 12.54 -8.90
C GLU A 882 20.80 13.38 -7.93
N ASN A 883 20.22 13.89 -6.83
CA ASN A 883 20.99 14.56 -5.78
C ASN A 883 21.91 13.56 -5.05
N GLU A 884 21.50 12.29 -4.99
CA GLU A 884 22.30 11.20 -4.40
C GLU A 884 23.28 10.52 -5.38
N SER A 885 23.24 10.92 -6.66
CA SER A 885 24.10 10.37 -7.70
C SER A 885 25.57 10.76 -7.49
N TRP A 886 26.49 9.82 -7.76
CA TRP A 886 27.94 10.12 -7.82
C TRP A 886 28.28 11.19 -8.86
N TYR A 887 27.40 11.38 -9.85
CA TYR A 887 27.61 12.25 -10.99
C TYR A 887 26.96 13.63 -10.85
N LEU A 888 26.37 13.97 -9.70
CA LEU A 888 25.69 15.25 -9.50
C LEU A 888 26.58 16.45 -9.89
N ASP A 889 27.82 16.50 -9.40
CA ASP A 889 28.76 17.60 -9.70
C ASP A 889 29.13 17.69 -11.19
N ASP A 890 29.34 16.53 -11.83
CA ASP A 890 29.59 16.44 -13.27
C ASP A 890 28.37 16.96 -14.05
N ASN A 891 27.15 16.63 -13.61
CA ASN A 891 25.90 17.00 -14.24
C ASN A 891 25.63 18.51 -14.10
N ILE A 892 25.79 19.07 -12.90
CA ILE A 892 25.70 20.51 -12.65
C ILE A 892 26.62 21.26 -13.61
N LYS A 893 27.90 20.87 -13.68
CA LYS A 893 28.88 21.54 -14.54
C LYS A 893 28.61 21.38 -16.04
N THR A 894 28.00 20.27 -16.45
CA THR A 894 27.82 19.94 -17.88
C THR A 894 26.52 20.49 -18.44
N TYR A 895 25.44 20.47 -17.66
CA TYR A 895 24.08 20.66 -18.15
C TYR A 895 23.38 21.92 -17.61
N SER A 896 23.79 22.47 -16.46
CA SER A 896 23.29 23.76 -15.98
C SER A 896 23.86 24.90 -16.83
N ASP A 897 23.03 25.87 -17.19
CA ASP A 897 23.48 27.05 -17.94
C ASP A 897 24.35 27.99 -17.07
N HIS A 898 24.11 27.99 -15.75
CA HIS A 898 24.82 28.77 -14.73
C HIS A 898 25.23 27.94 -13.50
N PRO A 899 26.23 27.03 -13.62
CA PRO A 899 26.66 26.16 -12.53
C PRO A 899 27.08 26.91 -11.26
N GLU A 900 27.58 28.14 -11.40
CA GLU A 900 27.99 29.00 -10.28
C GLU A 900 26.83 29.49 -9.40
N LYS A 901 25.59 29.37 -9.87
CA LYS A 901 24.38 29.77 -9.13
C LYS A 901 23.73 28.62 -8.38
N VAL A 902 24.13 27.37 -8.66
CA VAL A 902 23.50 26.19 -8.06
C VAL A 902 23.83 26.12 -6.58
N ASN A 903 22.80 26.15 -5.76
CA ASN A 903 22.85 25.73 -4.37
C ASN A 903 22.26 24.31 -4.28
N LYS A 904 22.99 23.37 -3.69
CA LYS A 904 22.53 21.98 -3.56
C LYS A 904 21.48 21.81 -2.46
N ASP A 905 21.45 22.74 -1.52
CA ASP A 905 20.51 22.75 -0.39
C ASP A 905 19.23 23.53 -0.72
N ASP A 906 19.06 23.97 -1.98
CA ASP A 906 17.87 24.67 -2.44
C ASP A 906 16.78 23.65 -2.82
N GLU A 907 15.61 23.75 -2.18
CA GLU A 907 14.52 22.77 -2.33
C GLU A 907 14.01 22.67 -3.77
N GLU A 908 13.90 23.79 -4.49
CA GLU A 908 13.46 23.77 -5.89
C GLU A 908 14.49 23.04 -6.77
N PHE A 909 15.79 23.22 -6.51
CA PHE A 909 16.84 22.46 -7.19
C PHE A 909 16.80 20.97 -6.86
N ILE A 910 16.64 20.61 -5.57
CA ILE A 910 16.50 19.22 -5.13
C ILE A 910 15.33 18.55 -5.84
N GLU A 911 14.16 19.21 -5.86
CA GLU A 911 12.95 18.70 -6.48
C GLU A 911 13.11 18.55 -8.01
N SER A 912 13.79 19.48 -8.67
CA SER A 912 14.08 19.39 -10.11
C SER A 912 14.87 18.12 -10.51
N ASN A 913 15.57 17.52 -9.54
CA ASN A 913 16.44 16.36 -9.72
C ASN A 913 15.80 15.03 -9.25
N LYS A 914 14.56 15.05 -8.74
CA LYS A 914 13.79 13.84 -8.40
C LYS A 914 13.03 13.32 -9.63
N MET A 915 13.64 12.39 -10.35
CA MET A 915 13.13 11.94 -11.65
C MET A 915 12.17 10.75 -11.51
N HIS A 916 10.87 11.06 -11.43
CA HIS A 916 9.77 10.10 -11.26
C HIS A 916 9.54 9.23 -12.51
N ALA A 917 10.11 8.03 -12.55
CA ALA A 917 10.26 7.30 -13.81
C ALA A 917 9.88 5.81 -13.77
N ILE A 918 9.49 5.29 -14.93
CA ILE A 918 9.35 3.84 -15.17
C ILE A 918 10.53 3.39 -16.02
N ASN A 919 11.37 2.49 -15.51
CA ASN A 919 12.64 2.07 -16.13
C ASN A 919 13.54 3.25 -16.53
N GLY A 920 13.49 4.36 -15.77
CA GLY A 920 14.23 5.59 -16.06
C GLY A 920 13.69 6.39 -17.25
N ARG A 921 12.41 6.26 -17.61
CA ARG A 921 11.73 7.08 -18.63
C ARG A 921 10.45 7.70 -18.09
N MET A 922 10.14 8.91 -18.56
CA MET A 922 8.98 9.71 -18.13
C MET A 922 8.06 10.03 -19.32
N PHE A 923 6.79 10.35 -19.05
CA PHE A 923 5.82 10.89 -20.02
C PHE A 923 5.76 10.13 -21.35
N GLY A 924 5.51 8.81 -21.31
CA GLY A 924 5.38 8.00 -22.52
C GLY A 924 6.69 7.71 -23.25
N ASN A 925 7.86 8.10 -22.74
CA ASN A 925 9.15 7.78 -23.36
C ASN A 925 9.59 6.33 -23.14
N LEU A 926 8.90 5.54 -22.30
CA LEU A 926 9.15 4.10 -22.19
C LEU A 926 8.51 3.35 -23.38
N GLN A 927 9.34 2.83 -24.27
CA GLN A 927 8.92 2.16 -25.52
C GLN A 927 9.09 0.64 -25.43
N GLY A 928 8.66 -0.09 -26.47
CA GLY A 928 8.87 -1.55 -26.58
C GLY A 928 7.82 -2.43 -25.89
N LEU A 929 6.80 -1.85 -25.26
CA LEU A 929 5.69 -2.57 -24.62
C LEU A 929 4.60 -2.94 -25.63
N THR A 930 4.92 -3.79 -26.60
CA THR A 930 3.98 -4.23 -27.65
C THR A 930 3.69 -5.72 -27.55
N MET A 931 2.40 -6.08 -27.56
CA MET A 931 1.90 -7.46 -27.49
C MET A 931 0.72 -7.65 -28.44
N HIS A 932 0.23 -8.88 -28.58
CA HIS A 932 -0.92 -9.21 -29.44
C HIS A 932 -2.07 -9.80 -28.64
N VAL A 933 -3.29 -9.60 -29.16
CA VAL A 933 -4.49 -10.29 -28.65
C VAL A 933 -4.26 -11.80 -28.66
N GLY A 934 -4.43 -12.42 -27.49
CA GLY A 934 -4.24 -13.85 -27.29
C GLY A 934 -2.85 -14.27 -26.78
N ASP A 935 -1.91 -13.35 -26.65
CA ASP A 935 -0.63 -13.62 -25.97
C ASP A 935 -0.85 -13.94 -24.49
N GLU A 936 0.12 -14.61 -23.87
CA GLU A 936 0.22 -14.79 -22.42
C GLU A 936 1.45 -13.99 -21.96
N VAL A 937 1.24 -12.99 -21.10
CA VAL A 937 2.26 -12.00 -20.76
C VAL A 937 2.57 -12.08 -19.27
N ASN A 938 3.86 -12.16 -18.94
CA ASN A 938 4.37 -11.96 -17.58
C ASN A 938 4.93 -10.54 -17.45
N TRP A 939 4.40 -9.79 -16.49
CA TRP A 939 4.97 -8.53 -16.04
C TRP A 939 5.73 -8.76 -14.75
N TYR A 940 7.02 -8.47 -14.74
CA TYR A 940 7.87 -8.52 -13.56
C TYR A 940 8.00 -7.10 -13.01
N LEU A 941 7.28 -6.81 -11.93
CA LEU A 941 7.31 -5.50 -11.30
C LEU A 941 8.35 -5.48 -10.18
N MET A 942 9.07 -4.38 -10.07
CA MET A 942 10.06 -4.12 -9.03
C MET A 942 9.90 -2.69 -8.49
N GLY A 943 10.01 -2.52 -7.18
CA GLY A 943 10.16 -1.24 -6.50
C GLY A 943 11.43 -1.20 -5.68
N MET A 944 12.07 -0.03 -5.65
CA MET A 944 13.26 0.32 -4.87
C MET A 944 13.16 1.82 -4.55
N GLY A 945 14.03 2.34 -3.69
CA GLY A 945 14.13 3.79 -3.46
C GLY A 945 13.77 4.19 -2.04
N ASN A 946 13.12 5.33 -1.87
CA ASN A 946 12.90 6.02 -0.61
C ASN A 946 11.47 5.88 -0.06
N GLU A 947 11.12 6.64 0.98
CA GLU A 947 9.79 6.66 1.62
C GLU A 947 8.69 7.04 0.62
N ILE A 948 9.00 7.96 -0.30
CA ILE A 948 8.11 8.38 -1.40
C ILE A 948 7.91 7.29 -2.46
N ASP A 949 8.77 6.27 -2.53
CA ASP A 949 8.71 5.19 -3.53
C ASP A 949 7.64 4.12 -3.21
N LEU A 950 6.46 4.57 -2.80
CA LEU A 950 5.23 3.78 -2.80
C LEU A 950 4.52 3.97 -4.15
N HIS A 951 4.36 2.90 -4.91
CA HIS A 951 3.79 2.95 -6.25
C HIS A 951 2.62 2.01 -6.40
N THR A 952 1.53 2.50 -6.98
CA THR A 952 0.33 1.70 -7.24
C THR A 952 0.12 1.56 -8.74
N VAL A 953 0.61 0.44 -9.28
CA VAL A 953 0.71 0.22 -10.73
C VAL A 953 -0.65 -0.13 -11.31
N HIS A 954 -1.19 0.75 -12.16
CA HIS A 954 -2.47 0.55 -12.83
C HIS A 954 -2.30 0.29 -14.34
N PHE A 955 -3.05 -0.69 -14.86
CA PHE A 955 -3.12 -1.01 -16.28
C PHE A 955 -4.51 -0.72 -16.84
N HIS A 956 -4.61 0.25 -17.75
CA HIS A 956 -5.87 0.53 -18.42
C HIS A 956 -6.29 -0.65 -19.31
N GLY A 957 -7.59 -0.95 -19.37
CA GLY A 957 -8.20 -1.92 -20.30
C GLY A 957 -8.02 -3.39 -19.94
N HIS A 958 -7.05 -3.73 -19.09
CA HIS A 958 -6.70 -5.12 -18.74
C HIS A 958 -6.38 -5.30 -17.25
N SER A 959 -7.15 -6.13 -16.56
CA SER A 959 -6.73 -6.73 -15.29
C SER A 959 -5.62 -7.75 -15.50
N PHE A 960 -4.92 -8.05 -14.43
CA PHE A 960 -3.94 -9.12 -14.32
C PHE A 960 -4.33 -10.11 -13.23
N ARG A 961 -3.59 -11.22 -13.19
CA ARG A 961 -3.69 -12.25 -12.15
C ARG A 961 -2.32 -12.45 -11.51
N TYR A 962 -2.29 -12.86 -10.25
CA TYR A 962 -1.03 -13.14 -9.54
C TYR A 962 -1.16 -14.35 -8.61
N LYS A 963 -0.02 -14.77 -8.06
CA LYS A 963 0.21 -16.07 -7.40
C LYS A 963 0.05 -17.28 -8.33
N HIS A 964 0.37 -18.46 -7.80
CA HIS A 964 0.31 -19.74 -8.49
C HIS A 964 -1.05 -19.95 -9.15
N ARG A 965 -1.05 -20.19 -10.47
CA ARG A 965 -2.25 -20.36 -11.32
C ARG A 965 -3.13 -19.12 -11.47
N GLY A 966 -2.70 -17.95 -10.99
CA GLY A 966 -3.47 -16.71 -11.11
C GLY A 966 -4.77 -16.75 -10.31
N ILE A 967 -4.72 -17.25 -9.07
CA ILE A 967 -5.90 -17.42 -8.21
C ILE A 967 -6.51 -16.10 -7.73
N TYR A 968 -5.76 -15.01 -7.75
CA TYR A 968 -6.22 -13.67 -7.39
C TYR A 968 -6.14 -12.73 -8.59
N SER A 969 -7.06 -11.77 -8.69
CA SER A 969 -7.12 -10.79 -9.78
C SER A 969 -7.25 -9.35 -9.27
N SER A 970 -6.52 -8.45 -9.92
CA SER A 970 -6.57 -7.00 -9.73
C SER A 970 -6.14 -6.31 -11.02
N ASP A 971 -6.32 -5.01 -11.09
CA ASP A 971 -5.78 -4.12 -12.11
C ASP A 971 -4.92 -2.98 -11.51
N VAL A 972 -4.82 -2.94 -10.18
CA VAL A 972 -3.86 -2.13 -9.41
C VAL A 972 -3.01 -3.05 -8.54
N PHE A 973 -1.69 -2.87 -8.54
CA PHE A 973 -0.75 -3.59 -7.66
C PHE A 973 0.13 -2.62 -6.87
N ASP A 974 0.17 -2.78 -5.56
CA ASP A 974 0.97 -1.94 -4.67
C ASP A 974 2.44 -2.43 -4.62
N ILE A 975 3.37 -1.50 -4.75
CA ILE A 975 4.81 -1.73 -4.83
C ILE A 975 5.51 -0.74 -3.89
N PHE A 976 6.50 -1.24 -3.16
CA PHE A 976 7.32 -0.49 -2.20
C PHE A 976 8.80 -0.87 -2.37
N PRO A 977 9.76 -0.18 -1.73
CA PRO A 977 11.16 -0.55 -1.79
C PRO A 977 11.40 -2.03 -1.40
N GLY A 978 11.92 -2.82 -2.35
CA GLY A 978 12.14 -4.26 -2.20
C GLY A 978 10.97 -5.16 -2.57
N THR A 979 9.89 -4.61 -3.13
CA THR A 979 8.77 -5.40 -3.64
C THR A 979 9.07 -5.93 -5.03
N TYR A 980 9.08 -7.25 -5.19
CA TYR A 980 9.25 -7.90 -6.48
C TYR A 980 8.07 -8.86 -6.73
N GLN A 981 7.36 -8.69 -7.84
CA GLN A 981 6.19 -9.52 -8.14
C GLN A 981 6.05 -9.87 -9.63
N THR A 982 5.53 -11.08 -9.90
CA THR A 982 5.09 -11.48 -11.25
C THR A 982 3.58 -11.37 -11.39
N LEU A 983 3.12 -10.61 -12.38
CA LEU A 983 1.72 -10.53 -12.79
C LEU A 983 1.53 -11.22 -14.15
N GLU A 984 0.47 -12.00 -14.28
CA GLU A 984 0.08 -12.67 -15.51
C GLU A 984 -1.10 -11.93 -16.16
N MET A 985 -0.93 -11.48 -17.40
CA MET A 985 -1.94 -10.75 -18.17
C MET A 985 -2.31 -11.50 -19.45
N PHE A 986 -3.60 -11.46 -19.80
CA PHE A 986 -4.15 -12.06 -21.02
C PHE A 986 -4.79 -10.96 -21.89
N PRO A 987 -4.02 -10.31 -22.79
CA PRO A 987 -4.54 -9.25 -23.65
C PRO A 987 -5.69 -9.72 -24.55
N ARG A 988 -6.82 -9.00 -24.49
CA ARG A 988 -8.06 -9.30 -25.24
C ARG A 988 -8.55 -8.14 -26.09
N THR A 989 -8.36 -6.90 -25.65
CA THR A 989 -8.83 -5.70 -26.36
C THR A 989 -7.67 -4.98 -27.04
N PRO A 990 -7.71 -4.80 -28.37
CA PRO A 990 -6.67 -4.07 -29.07
C PRO A 990 -6.78 -2.57 -28.76
N GLY A 991 -5.64 -1.89 -28.69
CA GLY A 991 -5.56 -0.47 -28.36
C GLY A 991 -4.18 -0.06 -27.87
N ILE A 992 -4.00 1.24 -27.69
CA ILE A 992 -2.88 1.83 -26.93
C ILE A 992 -3.45 2.23 -25.57
N TRP A 993 -2.96 1.58 -24.53
CA TRP A 993 -3.50 1.64 -23.18
C TRP A 993 -2.50 2.32 -22.26
N LEU A 994 -2.99 3.15 -21.34
CA LEU A 994 -2.16 3.81 -20.34
C LEU A 994 -1.68 2.80 -19.28
N LEU A 995 -0.48 3.04 -18.77
CA LEU A 995 0.14 2.35 -17.66
C LEU A 995 0.83 3.40 -16.79
N HIS A 996 0.39 3.55 -15.56
CA HIS A 996 0.89 4.60 -14.67
C HIS A 996 0.89 4.16 -13.20
N CYS A 997 1.61 4.91 -12.37
CA CYS A 997 1.45 4.89 -10.92
C CYS A 997 0.19 5.70 -10.56
N HIS A 998 -0.64 5.25 -9.61
CA HIS A 998 -1.88 5.95 -9.25
C HIS A 998 -1.70 6.97 -8.08
N VAL A 999 -0.48 7.14 -7.59
CA VAL A 999 -0.10 8.23 -6.66
C VAL A 999 -0.06 9.55 -7.42
N THR A 1000 -0.72 10.58 -6.87
CA THR A 1000 -0.94 11.87 -7.55
C THR A 1000 0.35 12.53 -8.03
N ASP A 1001 1.32 12.75 -7.14
CA ASP A 1001 2.56 13.45 -7.49
C ASP A 1001 3.36 12.68 -8.53
N HIS A 1002 3.38 11.35 -8.44
CA HIS A 1002 4.04 10.50 -9.42
C HIS A 1002 3.42 10.62 -10.82
N ILE A 1003 2.10 10.80 -10.95
CA ILE A 1003 1.45 11.04 -12.26
C ILE A 1003 1.86 12.41 -12.80
N HIS A 1004 1.70 13.46 -11.99
CA HIS A 1004 2.01 14.83 -12.40
C HIS A 1004 3.49 15.01 -12.72
N ALA A 1005 4.37 14.26 -12.05
CA ALA A 1005 5.80 14.22 -12.31
C ALA A 1005 6.20 13.33 -13.51
N GLY A 1006 5.28 12.53 -14.06
CA GLY A 1006 5.48 11.84 -15.35
C GLY A 1006 5.78 10.35 -15.28
N MET A 1007 5.47 9.69 -14.16
CA MET A 1007 5.57 8.23 -13.98
C MET A 1007 4.42 7.49 -14.70
N GLU A 1008 4.36 7.68 -16.02
CA GLU A 1008 3.34 7.14 -16.90
C GLU A 1008 3.90 6.80 -18.29
N THR A 1009 3.35 5.75 -18.88
CA THR A 1009 3.62 5.36 -20.26
C THR A 1009 2.43 4.64 -20.89
N THR A 1010 2.60 4.13 -22.11
CA THR A 1010 1.59 3.31 -22.77
C THR A 1010 2.12 1.93 -23.13
N TYR A 1011 1.23 0.94 -23.17
CA TYR A 1011 1.49 -0.35 -23.81
C TYR A 1011 0.49 -0.58 -24.95
N THR A 1012 0.93 -1.29 -25.99
CA THR A 1012 0.15 -1.49 -27.21
C THR A 1012 -0.25 -2.94 -27.39
N VAL A 1013 -1.56 -3.17 -27.53
CA VAL A 1013 -2.13 -4.49 -27.86
C VAL A 1013 -2.59 -4.48 -29.31
N LEU A 1014 -1.93 -5.28 -30.14
CA LEU A 1014 -2.22 -5.39 -31.58
C LEU A 1014 -3.17 -6.55 -31.88
N GLN A 1015 -4.00 -6.39 -32.92
CA GLN A 1015 -4.85 -7.47 -33.40
C GLN A 1015 -4.02 -8.60 -34.03
N ASN A 1016 -4.32 -9.86 -33.69
CA ASN A 1016 -3.61 -11.00 -34.25
C ASN A 1016 -3.98 -11.27 -35.72
N LYS A 1017 -3.01 -11.21 -36.64
CA LYS A 1017 -3.20 -11.27 -38.11
C LYS A 1017 -3.86 -12.57 -38.61
N ALA A 1018 -3.70 -13.69 -37.90
CA ALA A 1018 -4.31 -14.97 -38.29
C ALA A 1018 -5.85 -14.99 -38.21
N SER A 1019 -6.44 -14.17 -37.33
CA SER A 1019 -7.90 -14.02 -37.22
C SER A 1019 -8.50 -13.26 -38.42
N SER A 1020 -7.76 -12.28 -38.94
CA SER A 1020 -8.17 -11.43 -40.07
C SER A 1020 -8.24 -12.20 -41.39
N GLU A 1021 -7.28 -13.08 -41.67
CA GLU A 1021 -7.30 -13.93 -42.87
C GLU A 1021 -8.39 -15.00 -42.83
N THR A 1022 -8.69 -15.53 -41.64
CA THR A 1022 -9.74 -16.53 -41.46
C THR A 1022 -11.12 -15.90 -41.65
N HIS A 1023 -11.34 -14.70 -41.10
CA HIS A 1023 -12.57 -13.94 -41.36
C HIS A 1023 -12.69 -13.54 -42.83
N ARG A 1024 -11.59 -13.10 -43.48
CA ARG A 1024 -11.58 -12.76 -44.91
C ARG A 1024 -11.82 -13.97 -45.80
N ARG A 1025 -11.31 -15.16 -45.43
CA ARG A 1025 -11.59 -16.44 -46.12
C ARG A 1025 -13.05 -16.88 -45.93
N ILE A 1026 -13.58 -16.78 -44.71
CA ILE A 1026 -14.98 -17.12 -44.42
C ILE A 1026 -15.93 -16.17 -45.14
N TRP A 1027 -15.63 -14.86 -45.18
CA TRP A 1027 -16.39 -13.87 -45.96
C TRP A 1027 -16.32 -14.17 -47.47
N ASN A 1028 -15.12 -14.48 -48.00
CA ASN A 1028 -14.96 -14.84 -49.41
C ASN A 1028 -15.65 -16.18 -49.79
N VAL A 1029 -15.93 -17.05 -48.83
CA VAL A 1029 -16.69 -18.30 -49.04
C VAL A 1029 -18.19 -18.08 -48.87
N ILE A 1030 -18.62 -17.32 -47.86
CA ILE A 1030 -20.05 -17.10 -47.57
C ILE A 1030 -20.69 -16.12 -48.57
N TYR A 1031 -19.98 -15.07 -48.99
CA TYR A 1031 -20.50 -14.05 -49.91
C TYR A 1031 -20.99 -14.61 -51.27
N PRO A 1032 -20.25 -15.49 -51.98
CA PRO A 1032 -20.77 -16.11 -53.19
C PRO A 1032 -21.91 -17.10 -52.92
N ILE A 1033 -21.97 -17.73 -51.75
CA ILE A 1033 -23.05 -18.66 -51.38
C ILE A 1033 -24.35 -17.90 -51.10
N THR A 1034 -24.31 -16.79 -50.36
CA THR A 1034 -25.49 -15.96 -50.11
C THR A 1034 -26.00 -15.28 -51.37
N VAL A 1035 -25.11 -14.79 -52.24
CA VAL A 1035 -25.49 -14.24 -53.55
C VAL A 1035 -26.11 -15.33 -54.45
N SER A 1036 -25.56 -16.56 -54.44
CA SER A 1036 -26.12 -17.68 -55.22
C SER A 1036 -27.50 -18.13 -54.71
N VAL A 1037 -27.71 -18.14 -53.40
CA VAL A 1037 -29.02 -18.46 -52.80
C VAL A 1037 -30.05 -17.37 -53.10
N ILE A 1038 -29.68 -16.09 -53.08
CA ILE A 1038 -30.59 -14.98 -53.45
C ILE A 1038 -30.95 -15.02 -54.94
N ILE A 1039 -30.00 -15.37 -55.82
CA ILE A 1039 -30.28 -15.54 -57.27
C ILE A 1039 -31.17 -16.76 -57.54
N LEU A 1040 -30.95 -17.89 -56.83
CA LEU A 1040 -31.81 -19.08 -56.91
C LEU A 1040 -33.25 -18.78 -56.44
N PHE A 1041 -33.42 -17.97 -55.40
CA PHE A 1041 -34.75 -17.54 -54.93
C PHE A 1041 -35.44 -16.52 -55.85
N GLN A 1042 -34.68 -15.73 -56.63
CA GLN A 1042 -35.26 -14.83 -57.65
C GLN A 1042 -35.63 -15.52 -58.96
N ILE A 1043 -35.01 -16.65 -59.30
CA ILE A 1043 -35.36 -17.43 -60.50
C ILE A 1043 -36.61 -18.31 -60.24
N SER A 1044 -36.87 -18.70 -58.99
CA SER A 1044 -38.03 -19.53 -58.62
C SER A 1044 -39.37 -18.76 -58.52
N THR A 1045 -39.40 -17.45 -58.77
CA THR A 1045 -40.63 -16.63 -58.71
C THR A 1045 -41.09 -16.10 -60.08
N LYS A 1046 -40.53 -16.64 -61.17
CA LYS A 1046 -41.05 -16.46 -62.54
C LYS A 1046 -41.24 -17.81 -63.23
N GLU A 1047 -42.22 -18.57 -62.79
CA GLU A 1047 -43.04 -19.47 -63.62
C GLU A 1047 -44.49 -19.43 -63.11
#